data_AF-A0A8H3FPJ3-F1
#
_entry.id   AF-A0A8H3FPJ3-F1
#
_cell.length_a   1.000
_cell.length_b   1.000
_cell.length_c   1.000
_cell.angle_alpha   90.00
_cell.angle_beta   90.00
_cell.angle_gamma   90.00
#
_symmetry.space_group_name_H-M   'P 1'
#
loop_
_entity.id
_entity.type
_entity.pdbx_description
1 polymer ?
#
loop_
_entity_poly.entity_id
_entity_poly.type
_entity_poly.pdbx_seq_one_letter_code
_entity_poly.pdbx_strand_id
1 'polypeptide(L)'
;MFSQYCSRKEDPHERTPTTRQSQSIEETGVLDSYKYDQGLTAWFQVVVSYLLVFNGFGYLSAFGLFQSHWESVLSRPASDVAWVGSLQLCLLFFIGTVSGRAMDAGYFRSLLLVGCFLQILGIFTTSVATRFWQLVLSQGVVQGIGNGLLFTPLITLVSTYFKRKRAFALALAACGAPIGGVIFTTVSLRPIDMEVRTKIIQIARQLEQLISFGWIIRVMGFVVLLNAFIVAAFARPRPIKRASGPLIEWQAFHEVPYTLYAVGVFFVLWGLYIAYFYTATFGSDVIHIRSSTSLTLLMVLNGAGVPGRLVPALLADAFFGSFNTLIPFVFCVSIALYCWTFVQSRTPPPVVLPIQHLNLNTMYEQNLSRHIFVCLAMLASHTSHSEQRQPVAARCGPTTANITCIHRYGTLLPPSFYRDADPTVGYPGAVVPDDPSWASVASADFVVFDKDRGLEILGPSPKIYHKYLDVLDVIHEAPIYVPQLNKLFVTQDGPPGNLSNIVIDLNVDPPAVDAFVTHPPVYQPTGGVLYKNKIYWAVQGNNVSLPGNLKQRPGIVRVDPVTYEAEWLINNYFGFFFGGLNDLAVDSMGDVWFTDSDYALGLGLSNMSNQNQLATYRFRPATGEVAIVDNSLEHPNGIVFSRDGRTLYITDTGLETVGPVASRGKGDSYEYPIRIYFTSTNARNIFAFDVTYTPSGAFLSRKRNIYQSLEGSPDGLKIAANGYIIAGSGLSNSADILDQYGSLIARIQTTHPVENTAFGGPDFKTLYLSGIGGITKVEWNLAGPDPDDYYQ
;
A
#
# COMPACT_ATOMS: atom_id res chain seq x y z
N MET A 1 58.51 -8.80 16.39
CA MET A 1 59.37 -8.62 17.56
C MET A 1 58.51 -8.14 18.74
N PHE A 2 57.68 -9.03 19.29
CA PHE A 2 57.01 -8.85 20.60
C PHE A 2 56.76 -10.24 21.19
N SER A 3 57.85 -10.83 21.67
CA SER A 3 57.88 -11.94 22.61
C SER A 3 58.88 -11.50 23.66
N GLN A 4 58.40 -11.28 24.88
CA GLN A 4 59.08 -11.13 26.17
C GLN A 4 58.44 -9.99 26.93
N TYR A 5 57.58 -10.31 27.89
CA TYR A 5 57.68 -9.84 29.28
C TYR A 5 56.58 -10.51 30.11
N CYS A 6 56.68 -11.83 30.25
CA CYS A 6 56.21 -12.53 31.45
C CYS A 6 57.44 -13.14 32.12
N SER A 7 57.46 -13.08 33.46
CA SER A 7 58.36 -13.77 34.41
C SER A 7 59.49 -12.92 35.04
N ARG A 8 59.23 -12.47 36.27
CA ARG A 8 60.19 -12.41 37.40
C ARG A 8 59.38 -12.73 38.67
N LYS A 9 59.45 -13.97 39.15
CA LYS A 9 60.32 -14.45 40.25
C LYS A 9 60.03 -13.76 41.58
N GLU A 10 59.36 -14.50 42.46
CA GLU A 10 59.38 -14.32 43.91
C GLU A 10 60.82 -14.47 44.43
N ASP A 11 61.18 -13.68 45.44
CA ASP A 11 62.19 -14.05 46.44
C ASP A 11 61.76 -13.52 47.83
N PRO A 12 62.12 -14.23 48.92
CA PRO A 12 61.53 -14.10 50.26
C PRO A 12 62.39 -13.28 51.24
N HIS A 13 61.75 -12.87 52.36
CA HIS A 13 62.30 -12.24 53.58
C HIS A 13 62.39 -10.70 53.63
N GLU A 14 61.44 -10.07 54.33
CA GLU A 14 61.70 -9.43 55.63
C GLU A 14 60.39 -9.17 56.41
N ARG A 15 60.38 -9.52 57.70
CA ARG A 15 59.29 -9.36 58.69
C ARG A 15 59.40 -7.94 59.29
N THR A 16 58.38 -7.23 59.80
CA THR A 16 57.51 -7.50 60.99
C THR A 16 56.58 -6.26 61.23
N PRO A 17 55.70 -6.19 62.26
CA PRO A 17 54.24 -6.34 62.14
C PRO A 17 53.42 -5.06 62.48
N THR A 18 52.13 -5.03 62.12
CA THR A 18 51.11 -4.41 63.00
C THR A 18 49.70 -4.96 62.72
N THR A 19 49.26 -5.71 63.72
CA THR A 19 47.95 -6.19 64.11
C THR A 19 46.73 -5.44 63.54
N ARG A 20 45.94 -6.14 62.71
CA ARG A 20 44.46 -6.20 62.80
C ARG A 20 43.99 -7.59 62.32
N GLN A 21 44.04 -8.55 63.23
CA GLN A 21 43.08 -9.67 63.29
C GLN A 21 41.65 -9.06 63.26
N SER A 22 40.60 -9.66 62.72
CA SER A 22 40.37 -10.93 62.04
C SER A 22 38.87 -10.92 61.71
N GLN A 23 38.51 -10.74 60.44
CA GLN A 23 37.12 -10.92 59.97
C GLN A 23 37.05 -11.55 58.57
N SER A 24 38.16 -12.10 58.06
CA SER A 24 38.29 -12.55 56.66
C SER A 24 38.08 -14.06 56.45
N ILE A 25 37.40 -14.78 57.35
CA ILE A 25 37.30 -16.25 57.25
C ILE A 25 35.87 -16.79 56.98
N GLU A 26 34.81 -15.96 56.93
CA GLU A 26 33.46 -16.46 56.56
C GLU A 26 32.94 -16.06 55.17
N GLU A 27 33.54 -15.10 54.46
CA GLU A 27 32.99 -14.64 53.16
C GLU A 27 33.41 -15.49 51.95
N THR A 28 34.47 -16.29 52.05
CA THR A 28 34.96 -17.11 50.92
C THR A 28 34.10 -18.36 50.67
N GLY A 29 33.30 -18.81 51.64
CA GLY A 29 32.45 -20.00 51.50
C GLY A 29 31.11 -19.78 50.78
N VAL A 30 30.60 -18.54 50.71
CA VAL A 30 29.26 -18.25 50.15
C VAL A 30 29.31 -17.92 48.65
N LEU A 31 30.43 -17.37 48.18
CA LEU A 31 30.64 -16.95 46.78
C LEU A 31 30.84 -18.11 45.80
N ASP A 32 31.26 -19.29 46.26
CA ASP A 32 31.43 -20.50 45.43
C ASP A 32 30.13 -21.30 45.20
N SER A 33 29.00 -20.90 45.81
CA SER A 33 27.71 -21.61 45.65
C SER A 33 26.89 -21.18 44.42
N TYR A 34 27.24 -20.08 43.76
CA TYR A 34 26.49 -19.58 42.61
C TYR A 34 26.92 -20.25 41.31
N LYS A 35 26.03 -21.02 40.69
CA LYS A 35 26.20 -21.44 39.29
C LYS A 35 26.09 -20.20 38.39
N TYR A 36 27.23 -19.78 37.84
CA TYR A 36 27.33 -18.70 36.84
C TYR A 36 27.11 -19.26 35.43
N ASP A 37 26.61 -18.41 34.52
CA ASP A 37 26.43 -18.73 33.10
C ASP A 37 25.49 -19.91 32.77
N GLN A 38 24.79 -20.48 33.77
CA GLN A 38 23.95 -21.68 33.63
C GLN A 38 22.59 -21.52 34.32
N GLY A 39 21.57 -22.21 33.78
CA GLY A 39 20.23 -22.30 34.34
C GLY A 39 19.23 -21.28 33.79
N LEU A 40 17.94 -21.66 33.80
CA LEU A 40 16.84 -20.83 33.27
C LEU A 40 16.70 -19.49 34.00
N THR A 41 16.97 -19.44 35.30
CA THR A 41 16.87 -18.20 36.08
C THR A 41 17.84 -17.12 35.60
N ALA A 42 19.07 -17.48 35.22
CA ALA A 42 20.07 -16.54 34.72
C ALA A 42 19.63 -15.94 33.38
N TRP A 43 19.20 -16.78 32.44
CA TRP A 43 18.69 -16.34 31.13
C TRP A 43 17.39 -15.54 31.24
N PHE A 44 16.56 -15.84 32.23
CA PHE A 44 15.34 -15.07 32.47
C PHE A 44 15.65 -13.63 32.95
N GLN A 45 16.76 -13.42 33.68
CA GLN A 45 17.20 -12.06 33.99
C GLN A 45 17.68 -11.30 32.74
N VAL A 46 18.19 -11.99 31.71
CA VAL A 46 18.49 -11.38 30.41
C VAL A 46 17.20 -10.92 29.73
N VAL A 47 16.13 -11.72 29.78
CA VAL A 47 14.80 -11.34 29.24
C VAL A 47 14.22 -10.14 30.00
N VAL A 48 14.33 -10.11 31.33
CA VAL A 48 13.91 -8.95 32.14
C VAL A 48 14.67 -7.69 31.72
N SER A 49 16.00 -7.76 31.61
CA SER A 49 16.80 -6.61 31.15
C SER A 49 16.53 -6.25 29.70
N TYR A 50 16.22 -7.23 28.84
CA TYR A 50 15.79 -6.99 27.46
C TYR A 50 14.51 -6.14 27.41
N LEU A 51 13.49 -6.48 28.21
CA LEU A 51 12.22 -5.72 28.26
C LEU A 51 12.40 -4.31 28.83
N LEU A 52 13.32 -4.12 29.79
CA LEU A 52 13.67 -2.79 30.29
C LEU A 52 14.35 -1.92 29.22
N VAL A 53 15.29 -2.50 28.46
CA VAL A 53 15.96 -1.81 27.36
C VAL A 53 14.97 -1.54 26.21
N PHE A 54 14.05 -2.47 25.94
CA PHE A 54 12.95 -2.28 25.00
C PHE A 54 12.10 -1.07 25.37
N ASN A 55 11.69 -0.96 26.63
CA ASN A 55 10.87 0.16 27.10
C ASN A 55 11.62 1.51 27.03
N GLY A 56 12.86 1.56 27.53
CA GLY A 56 13.60 2.83 27.61
C GLY A 56 14.25 3.21 26.28
N PHE A 57 15.25 2.43 25.85
CA PHE A 57 15.99 2.72 24.62
C PHE A 57 15.20 2.43 23.35
N GLY A 58 14.26 1.48 23.36
CA GLY A 58 13.43 1.23 22.19
C GLY A 58 12.49 2.38 21.90
N TYR A 59 11.83 2.92 22.93
CA TYR A 59 11.02 4.13 22.81
C TYR A 59 11.86 5.32 22.35
N LEU A 60 13.07 5.49 22.91
CA LEU A 60 14.02 6.51 22.46
C LEU A 60 14.50 6.31 21.01
N SER A 61 14.71 5.07 20.57
CA SER A 61 15.18 4.79 19.20
C SER A 61 14.10 5.03 18.15
N ALA A 62 12.84 5.16 18.57
CA ALA A 62 11.73 5.63 17.74
C ALA A 62 11.63 7.18 17.72
N PHE A 63 12.59 7.93 18.29
CA PHE A 63 12.48 9.38 18.41
C PHE A 63 12.37 10.12 17.08
N GLY A 64 12.93 9.61 15.98
CA GLY A 64 12.73 10.19 14.66
C GLY A 64 11.25 10.31 14.24
N LEU A 65 10.36 9.46 14.77
CA LEU A 65 8.90 9.60 14.60
C LEU A 65 8.38 10.86 15.32
N PHE A 66 8.78 11.03 16.58
CA PHE A 66 8.37 12.17 17.41
C PHE A 66 8.92 13.47 16.83
N GLN A 67 10.19 13.47 16.41
CA GLN A 67 10.86 14.61 15.80
C GLN A 67 10.06 15.15 14.60
N SER A 68 9.81 14.31 13.60
CA SER A 68 9.08 14.70 12.38
C SER A 68 7.64 15.17 12.68
N HIS A 69 6.93 14.51 13.60
CA HIS A 69 5.57 14.91 13.96
C HIS A 69 5.54 16.27 14.70
N TRP A 70 6.40 16.48 15.68
CA TRP A 70 6.41 17.71 16.47
C TRP A 70 6.91 18.93 15.70
N GLU A 71 7.85 18.75 14.77
CA GLU A 71 8.25 19.81 13.82
C GLU A 71 7.03 20.32 13.04
N SER A 72 6.20 19.40 12.53
CA SER A 72 5.02 19.74 11.74
C SER A 72 3.89 20.40 12.56
N VAL A 73 3.61 19.90 13.77
CA VAL A 73 2.46 20.35 14.58
C VAL A 73 2.76 21.63 15.36
N LEU A 74 3.99 21.79 15.84
CA LEU A 74 4.37 22.96 16.64
C LEU A 74 4.99 24.09 15.81
N SER A 75 5.22 23.87 14.51
CA SER A 75 5.90 24.80 13.60
C SER A 75 7.21 25.32 14.17
N ARG A 76 8.01 24.42 14.74
CA ARG A 76 9.32 24.71 15.36
C ARG A 76 10.45 24.12 14.52
N PRO A 77 11.63 24.78 14.48
CA PRO A 77 12.78 24.23 13.78
C PRO A 77 13.21 22.90 14.41
N ALA A 78 13.80 22.02 13.59
CA ALA A 78 14.28 20.71 14.02
C ALA A 78 15.19 20.76 15.25
N SER A 79 16.05 21.78 15.33
CA SER A 79 16.92 22.02 16.48
C SER A 79 16.17 22.20 17.80
N ASP A 80 15.02 22.87 17.79
CA ASP A 80 14.21 23.11 18.99
C ASP A 80 13.60 21.79 19.47
N VAL A 81 13.02 21.01 18.55
CA VAL A 81 12.39 19.71 18.88
C VAL A 81 13.43 18.69 19.36
N ALA A 82 14.64 18.70 18.77
CA ALA A 82 15.73 17.80 19.13
C ALA A 82 16.20 17.96 20.58
N TRP A 83 15.97 19.12 21.22
CA TRP A 83 16.25 19.31 22.64
C TRP A 83 15.48 18.35 23.54
N VAL A 84 14.25 17.96 23.15
CA VAL A 84 13.44 17.03 23.94
C VAL A 84 14.14 15.66 24.06
N GLY A 85 14.54 15.09 22.92
CA GLY A 85 15.25 13.80 22.88
C GLY A 85 16.65 13.88 23.46
N SER A 86 17.35 15.00 23.24
CA SER A 86 18.70 15.23 23.78
C SER A 86 18.69 15.34 25.31
N LEU A 87 17.69 16.03 25.88
CA LEU A 87 17.50 16.12 27.33
C LEU A 87 17.13 14.76 27.94
N GLN A 88 16.28 14.00 27.26
CA GLN A 88 15.92 12.63 27.64
C GLN A 88 17.18 11.74 27.74
N LEU A 89 18.04 11.80 26.72
CA LEU A 89 19.32 11.08 26.68
C LEU A 89 20.31 11.53 27.76
N CYS A 90 20.43 12.85 27.95
CA CYS A 90 21.29 13.44 28.97
C CYS A 90 20.91 12.92 30.37
N LEU A 91 19.62 12.99 30.73
CA LEU A 91 19.14 12.53 32.02
C LEU A 91 19.22 11.01 32.18
N LEU A 92 19.04 10.24 31.09
CA LEU A 92 19.24 8.78 31.11
C LEU A 92 20.65 8.43 31.58
N PHE A 93 21.69 9.02 30.99
CA PHE A 93 23.06 8.71 31.37
C PHE A 93 23.48 9.38 32.69
N PHE A 94 23.08 10.64 32.92
CA PHE A 94 23.46 11.39 34.12
C PHE A 94 22.89 10.78 35.40
N ILE A 95 21.60 10.43 35.40
CA ILE A 95 20.95 9.76 36.54
C ILE A 95 21.47 8.32 36.71
N GLY A 96 22.02 7.72 35.66
CA GLY A 96 22.70 6.42 35.72
C GLY A 96 23.79 6.34 36.78
N THR A 97 24.52 7.42 37.03
CA THR A 97 25.56 7.47 38.09
C THR A 97 24.95 7.33 39.48
N VAL A 98 23.82 8.01 39.72
CA VAL A 98 23.11 7.97 41.01
C VAL A 98 22.43 6.62 41.21
N SER A 99 21.76 6.10 40.18
CA SER A 99 21.06 4.81 40.25
C SER A 99 22.01 3.63 40.43
N GLY A 100 23.23 3.70 39.89
CA GLY A 100 24.30 2.74 40.16
C GLY A 100 24.65 2.65 41.64
N ARG A 101 24.88 3.79 42.30
CA ARG A 101 25.23 3.83 43.73
C ARG A 101 24.07 3.42 44.63
N ALA A 102 22.85 3.84 44.29
CA ALA A 102 21.65 3.38 44.98
C ALA A 102 21.46 1.86 44.83
N MET A 103 21.82 1.26 43.70
CA MET A 103 21.82 -0.19 43.54
C MET A 103 22.88 -0.86 44.39
N ASP A 104 24.11 -0.34 44.42
CA ASP A 104 25.19 -0.87 45.28
C ASP A 104 24.80 -0.83 46.77
N ALA A 105 24.03 0.20 47.18
CA ALA A 105 23.46 0.33 48.51
C ALA A 105 22.23 -0.58 48.78
N GLY A 106 21.80 -1.39 47.79
CA GLY A 106 20.72 -2.37 47.95
C GLY A 106 19.32 -1.91 47.55
N TYR A 107 19.14 -0.69 47.02
CA TYR A 107 17.83 -0.13 46.67
C TYR A 107 17.28 -0.57 45.30
N PHE A 108 17.67 -1.74 44.80
CA PHE A 108 17.31 -2.21 43.47
C PHE A 108 15.79 -2.18 43.19
N ARG A 109 14.96 -2.71 44.11
CA ARG A 109 13.50 -2.77 43.91
C ARG A 109 12.86 -1.38 43.87
N SER A 110 13.32 -0.46 44.70
CA SER A 110 12.81 0.91 44.73
C SER A 110 13.16 1.65 43.43
N LEU A 111 14.39 1.51 42.94
CA LEU A 111 14.80 2.06 41.65
C LEU A 111 13.97 1.50 40.50
N LEU A 112 13.71 0.19 40.51
CA LEU A 112 12.91 -0.48 39.48
C LEU A 112 11.48 0.05 39.42
N LEU A 113 10.79 0.12 40.57
CA LEU A 113 9.40 0.56 40.63
C LEU A 113 9.23 2.04 40.30
N VAL A 114 10.09 2.90 40.87
CA VAL A 114 10.04 4.35 40.60
C VAL A 114 10.41 4.64 39.15
N GLY A 115 11.43 3.98 38.61
CA GLY A 115 11.84 4.15 37.22
C GLY A 115 10.74 3.74 36.23
N CYS A 116 10.11 2.58 36.43
CA CYS A 116 9.01 2.12 35.58
C CYS A 116 7.80 3.06 35.67
N PHE A 117 7.45 3.50 36.87
CA PHE A 117 6.37 4.46 37.08
C PHE A 117 6.61 5.77 36.31
N LEU A 118 7.82 6.34 36.41
CA LEU A 118 8.17 7.58 35.70
C LEU A 118 8.19 7.39 34.18
N GLN A 119 8.65 6.24 33.66
CA GLN A 119 8.54 5.93 32.22
C GLN A 119 7.07 5.97 31.75
N ILE A 120 6.18 5.27 32.46
CA ILE A 120 4.76 5.20 32.12
C ILE A 120 4.12 6.58 32.23
N LEU A 121 4.35 7.28 33.35
CA LEU A 121 3.83 8.62 33.58
C LEU A 121 4.24 9.56 32.45
N GLY A 122 5.52 9.59 32.10
CA GLY A 122 6.04 10.45 31.05
C GLY A 122 5.49 10.12 29.66
N ILE A 123 5.17 8.86 29.34
CA ILE A 123 4.54 8.50 28.05
C ILE A 123 3.07 8.97 28.02
N PHE A 124 2.31 8.68 29.07
CA PHE A 124 0.89 9.07 29.11
C PHE A 124 0.70 10.59 29.19
N THR A 125 1.57 11.32 29.90
CA THR A 125 1.51 12.80 29.89
C THR A 125 1.97 13.40 28.57
N THR A 126 2.93 12.78 27.85
CA THR A 126 3.26 13.17 26.47
C THR A 126 2.05 12.99 25.53
N SER A 127 1.21 11.98 25.75
CA SER A 127 0.02 11.73 24.90
C SER A 127 -1.04 12.84 24.92
N VAL A 128 -0.97 13.75 25.91
CA VAL A 128 -1.89 14.88 26.08
C VAL A 128 -1.18 16.23 25.98
N ALA A 129 0.12 16.23 25.66
CA ALA A 129 0.90 17.45 25.54
C ALA A 129 0.51 18.21 24.27
N THR A 130 0.25 19.51 24.42
CA THR A 130 -0.15 20.43 23.34
C THR A 130 0.86 21.56 23.16
N ARG A 131 1.71 21.82 24.15
CA ARG A 131 2.72 22.88 24.13
C ARG A 131 4.12 22.30 24.21
N PHE A 132 5.09 22.94 23.56
CA PHE A 132 6.48 22.50 23.54
C PHE A 132 7.08 22.22 24.94
N TRP A 133 6.86 23.11 25.93
CA TRP A 133 7.38 22.88 27.29
C TRP A 133 6.79 21.63 27.96
N GLN A 134 5.55 21.24 27.61
CA GLN A 134 4.90 20.04 28.14
C GLN A 134 5.58 18.78 27.61
N LEU A 135 6.07 18.82 26.36
CA LEU A 135 6.88 17.75 25.76
C LEU A 135 8.26 17.67 26.42
N VAL A 136 8.92 18.81 26.61
CA VAL A 136 10.20 18.88 27.33
C VAL A 136 10.08 18.28 28.74
N LEU A 137 9.02 18.62 29.47
CA LEU A 137 8.78 18.09 30.80
C LEU A 137 8.44 16.60 30.79
N SER A 138 7.49 16.17 29.95
CA SER A 138 6.98 14.79 29.94
C SER A 138 8.00 13.80 29.35
N GLN A 139 8.47 14.07 28.13
CA GLN A 139 9.37 13.17 27.41
C GLN A 139 10.84 13.43 27.71
N GLY A 140 11.25 14.70 27.80
CA GLY A 140 12.62 15.05 28.14
C GLY A 140 12.97 14.70 29.58
N VAL A 141 12.25 15.31 30.53
CA VAL A 141 12.59 15.21 31.97
C VAL A 141 12.07 13.94 32.61
N VAL A 142 10.75 13.73 32.61
CA VAL A 142 10.12 12.63 33.36
C VAL A 142 10.55 11.26 32.82
N GLN A 143 10.46 11.04 31.51
CA GLN A 143 10.97 9.78 30.93
C GLN A 143 12.51 9.67 31.01
N GLY A 144 13.25 10.78 30.89
CA GLY A 144 14.72 10.77 31.02
C GLY A 144 15.18 10.30 32.39
N ILE A 145 14.59 10.83 33.46
CA ILE A 145 14.84 10.38 34.84
C ILE A 145 14.40 8.93 35.02
N GLY A 146 13.21 8.56 34.55
CA GLY A 146 12.71 7.19 34.61
C GLY A 146 13.67 6.19 33.95
N ASN A 147 14.14 6.50 32.73
CA ASN A 147 15.12 5.69 32.01
C ASN A 147 16.47 5.60 32.76
N GLY A 148 16.96 6.70 33.31
CA GLY A 148 18.25 6.73 34.02
C GLY A 148 18.24 5.99 35.36
N LEU A 149 17.08 5.96 36.05
CA LEU A 149 16.90 5.13 37.25
C LEU A 149 16.98 3.63 36.94
N LEU A 150 16.64 3.22 35.72
CA LEU A 150 16.62 1.81 35.30
C LEU A 150 17.89 1.37 34.58
N PHE A 151 18.59 2.29 33.92
CA PHE A 151 19.73 1.99 33.03
C PHE A 151 20.86 1.23 33.73
N THR A 152 21.43 1.79 34.79
CA THR A 152 22.55 1.13 35.49
C THR A 152 22.10 -0.15 36.19
N PRO A 153 20.93 -0.19 36.85
CA PRO A 153 20.47 -1.42 37.48
C PRO A 153 20.27 -2.61 36.55
N LEU A 154 19.84 -2.37 35.30
CA LEU A 154 19.64 -3.46 34.33
C LEU A 154 20.97 -4.10 33.90
N ILE A 155 22.03 -3.30 33.74
CA ILE A 155 23.36 -3.76 33.31
C ILE A 155 23.99 -4.57 34.45
N THR A 156 23.91 -4.03 35.67
CA THR A 156 24.44 -4.70 36.85
C THR A 156 23.71 -6.02 37.09
N LEU A 157 22.38 -6.07 36.96
CA LEU A 157 21.58 -7.28 37.11
C LEU A 157 22.11 -8.43 36.23
N VAL A 158 22.25 -8.22 34.92
CA VAL A 158 22.77 -9.26 34.01
C VAL A 158 24.20 -9.64 34.37
N SER A 159 25.05 -8.65 34.68
CA SER A 159 26.45 -8.90 35.00
C SER A 159 26.67 -9.73 36.28
N THR A 160 25.68 -9.77 37.19
CA THR A 160 25.77 -10.62 38.40
C THR A 160 25.53 -12.11 38.13
N TYR A 161 24.88 -12.46 37.01
CA TYR A 161 24.55 -13.84 36.65
C TYR A 161 25.55 -14.47 35.68
N PHE A 162 26.27 -13.65 34.91
CA PHE A 162 27.18 -14.10 33.85
C PHE A 162 28.63 -13.65 34.10
N LYS A 163 29.57 -14.59 34.01
CA LYS A 163 31.02 -14.33 34.11
C LYS A 163 31.69 -14.56 32.76
N ARG A 164 31.55 -15.75 32.17
CA ARG A 164 32.20 -16.14 30.90
C ARG A 164 31.43 -15.68 29.67
N LYS A 165 30.09 -15.70 29.70
CA LYS A 165 29.23 -15.28 28.57
C LYS A 165 28.69 -13.85 28.76
N ARG A 166 29.45 -13.01 29.46
CA ARG A 166 28.98 -11.71 29.95
C ARG A 166 28.71 -10.73 28.82
N ALA A 167 29.61 -10.58 27.84
CA ALA A 167 29.39 -9.62 26.76
C ALA A 167 28.21 -10.07 25.88
N PHE A 168 28.13 -11.36 25.56
CA PHE A 168 26.97 -11.91 24.84
C PHE A 168 25.64 -11.71 25.58
N ALA A 169 25.57 -11.98 26.89
CA ALA A 169 24.34 -11.79 27.66
C ALA A 169 23.91 -10.31 27.74
N LEU A 170 24.88 -9.39 27.90
CA LEU A 170 24.61 -7.95 27.87
C LEU A 170 24.18 -7.48 26.48
N ALA A 171 24.77 -8.01 25.41
CA ALA A 171 24.39 -7.73 24.04
C ALA A 171 22.97 -8.22 23.71
N LEU A 172 22.62 -9.41 24.17
CA LEU A 172 21.27 -9.96 24.01
C LEU A 172 20.24 -9.08 24.74
N ALA A 173 20.52 -8.67 25.98
CA ALA A 173 19.67 -7.70 26.67
C ALA A 173 19.58 -6.36 25.92
N ALA A 174 20.70 -5.88 25.37
CA ALA A 174 20.75 -4.64 24.60
C ALA A 174 19.94 -4.69 23.28
N CYS A 175 19.63 -5.89 22.75
CA CYS A 175 18.78 -6.08 21.57
C CYS A 175 17.30 -5.72 21.81
N GLY A 176 16.89 -5.44 23.06
CA GLY A 176 15.57 -4.88 23.34
C GLY A 176 15.36 -3.52 22.66
N ALA A 177 16.39 -2.68 22.61
CA ALA A 177 16.34 -1.34 22.01
C ALA A 177 15.93 -1.34 20.52
N PRO A 178 16.62 -2.05 19.62
CA PRO A 178 16.30 -2.03 18.19
C PRO A 178 14.93 -2.63 17.91
N ILE A 179 14.57 -3.72 18.60
CA ILE A 179 13.27 -4.37 18.42
C ILE A 179 12.15 -3.46 18.95
N GLY A 180 12.36 -2.77 20.06
CA GLY A 180 11.44 -1.73 20.54
C GLY A 180 11.31 -0.57 19.55
N GLY A 181 12.41 -0.09 18.98
CA GLY A 181 12.39 0.94 17.95
C GLY A 181 11.57 0.53 16.72
N VAL A 182 11.72 -0.72 16.24
CA VAL A 182 10.90 -1.23 15.12
C VAL A 182 9.42 -1.32 15.50
N ILE A 183 9.10 -1.92 16.66
CA ILE A 183 7.70 -2.12 17.08
C ILE A 183 7.01 -0.78 17.30
N PHE A 184 7.62 0.15 18.05
CA PHE A 184 7.04 1.47 18.28
C PHE A 184 6.91 2.28 16.98
N THR A 185 7.86 2.19 16.03
CA THR A 185 7.73 2.82 14.71
C THR A 185 6.67 2.14 13.82
N THR A 186 6.43 0.83 13.97
CA THR A 186 5.41 0.12 13.18
C THR A 186 4.00 0.42 13.68
N VAL A 187 3.81 0.59 14.99
CA VAL A 187 2.53 0.97 15.60
C VAL A 187 2.02 2.30 15.04
N SER A 188 2.89 3.20 14.60
CA SER A 188 2.47 4.47 13.97
C SER A 188 2.17 4.36 12.46
N LEU A 189 2.56 3.28 11.79
CA LEU A 189 2.37 3.06 10.35
C LEU A 189 1.10 2.30 10.00
N ARG A 190 0.48 1.63 10.98
CA ARG A 190 -0.83 1.02 10.75
C ARG A 190 -1.90 2.09 10.92
N PRO A 191 -2.70 2.41 9.89
CA PRO A 191 -4.03 2.92 10.16
C PRO A 191 -4.70 1.82 10.99
N ILE A 192 -4.85 2.05 12.29
CA ILE A 192 -5.82 1.27 13.06
C ILE A 192 -7.12 1.52 12.32
N ASP A 193 -7.67 0.48 11.69
CA ASP A 193 -8.95 0.50 11.00
C ASP A 193 -10.00 1.07 11.95
N MET A 194 -10.18 2.38 11.81
CA MET A 194 -11.21 3.18 12.43
C MET A 194 -12.41 3.21 11.49
N GLU A 195 -12.75 2.05 10.89
CA GLU A 195 -14.03 1.87 10.19
C GLU A 195 -15.24 2.15 11.10
N VAL A 196 -15.03 2.21 12.42
CA VAL A 196 -16.05 2.61 13.40
C VAL A 196 -16.16 4.14 13.60
N ARG A 197 -15.20 4.98 13.18
CA ARG A 197 -15.24 6.44 13.42
C ARG A 197 -15.64 7.32 12.26
N THR A 198 -15.75 6.78 11.05
CA THR A 198 -16.07 7.58 9.84
C THR A 198 -17.56 7.95 9.73
N LYS A 199 -18.44 7.49 10.65
CA LYS A 199 -19.88 7.84 10.61
C LYS A 199 -20.33 8.99 11.54
N ILE A 200 -19.49 9.54 12.42
CA ILE A 200 -19.98 10.52 13.43
C ILE A 200 -19.32 11.91 13.37
N ILE A 201 -18.21 12.16 12.68
CA ILE A 201 -17.52 13.45 12.86
C ILE A 201 -17.07 14.03 11.51
N GLN A 202 -18.02 14.61 10.79
CA GLN A 202 -17.81 15.25 9.48
C GLN A 202 -17.60 16.78 9.58
N ILE A 203 -17.24 17.36 10.75
CA ILE A 203 -17.27 18.84 10.94
C ILE A 203 -15.99 19.48 11.56
N ALA A 204 -14.91 18.77 11.95
CA ALA A 204 -13.81 19.41 12.71
C ALA A 204 -12.38 19.21 12.14
N ARG A 205 -12.08 19.76 10.96
CA ARG A 205 -10.72 19.83 10.39
C ARG A 205 -9.85 20.90 11.06
N GLN A 206 -9.29 20.56 12.20
CA GLN A 206 -8.02 21.09 12.77
C GLN A 206 -7.68 20.39 14.10
N LEU A 207 -8.66 19.78 14.77
CA LEU A 207 -8.48 19.01 16.02
C LEU A 207 -8.06 17.54 15.78
N GLU A 208 -8.19 17.03 14.55
CA GLU A 208 -8.05 15.59 14.22
C GLU A 208 -6.63 15.02 14.39
N GLN A 209 -5.57 15.77 14.09
CA GLN A 209 -4.20 15.24 14.16
C GLN A 209 -3.75 14.96 15.61
N LEU A 210 -4.16 15.81 16.57
CA LEU A 210 -3.79 15.67 17.98
C LEU A 210 -4.54 14.51 18.67
N ILE A 211 -5.81 14.29 18.30
CA ILE A 211 -6.63 13.21 18.85
C ILE A 211 -6.14 11.85 18.32
N SER A 212 -5.69 11.79 17.05
CA SER A 212 -5.15 10.56 16.44
C SER A 212 -3.78 10.18 17.01
N PHE A 213 -2.82 11.13 17.08
CA PHE A 213 -1.46 10.83 17.54
C PHE A 213 -1.38 10.52 19.05
N GLY A 214 -2.23 11.15 19.87
CA GLY A 214 -2.30 10.86 21.30
C GLY A 214 -2.63 9.38 21.59
N TRP A 215 -3.49 8.74 20.78
CA TRP A 215 -3.79 7.32 20.93
C TRP A 215 -2.62 6.42 20.55
N ILE A 216 -1.82 6.79 19.54
CA ILE A 216 -0.60 6.07 19.17
C ILE A 216 0.36 6.03 20.37
N ILE A 217 0.61 7.18 21.01
CA ILE A 217 1.48 7.25 22.20
C ILE A 217 0.91 6.41 23.36
N ARG A 218 -0.42 6.38 23.55
CA ARG A 218 -1.06 5.55 24.59
C ARG A 218 -0.89 4.06 24.33
N VAL A 219 -1.01 3.62 23.07
CA VAL A 219 -0.75 2.22 22.69
C VAL A 219 0.70 1.85 23.04
N MET A 220 1.67 2.73 22.73
CA MET A 220 3.06 2.54 23.17
C MET A 220 3.15 2.46 24.71
N GLY A 221 2.43 3.33 25.41
CA GLY A 221 2.35 3.34 26.88
C GLY A 221 1.78 2.04 27.47
N PHE A 222 0.76 1.43 26.85
CA PHE A 222 0.22 0.15 27.29
C PHE A 222 1.21 -1.01 27.10
N VAL A 223 1.99 -1.00 26.00
CA VAL A 223 3.08 -1.97 25.79
C VAL A 223 4.15 -1.82 26.88
N VAL A 224 4.56 -0.57 27.17
CA VAL A 224 5.53 -0.28 28.23
C VAL A 224 5.01 -0.72 29.60
N LEU A 225 3.73 -0.46 29.90
CA LEU A 225 3.07 -0.87 31.14
C LEU A 225 3.06 -2.40 31.31
N LEU A 226 2.69 -3.14 30.26
CA LEU A 226 2.71 -4.60 30.27
C LEU A 226 4.12 -5.14 30.56
N ASN A 227 5.12 -4.62 29.84
CA ASN A 227 6.51 -5.00 30.04
C ASN A 227 7.00 -4.65 31.45
N ALA A 228 6.61 -3.50 32.00
CA ALA A 228 6.96 -3.09 33.35
C ALA A 228 6.38 -4.04 34.41
N PHE A 229 5.15 -4.52 34.23
CA PHE A 229 4.55 -5.51 35.12
C PHE A 229 5.33 -6.83 35.12
N ILE A 230 5.68 -7.34 33.94
CA ILE A 230 6.49 -8.56 33.77
C ILE A 230 7.84 -8.37 34.47
N VAL A 231 8.52 -7.25 34.22
CA VAL A 231 9.81 -6.94 34.82
C VAL A 231 9.72 -6.87 36.35
N ALA A 232 8.72 -6.18 36.91
CA ALA A 232 8.53 -6.06 38.35
C ALA A 232 8.28 -7.43 39.03
N ALA A 233 7.55 -8.33 38.35
CA ALA A 233 7.28 -9.67 38.87
C ALA A 233 8.51 -10.60 38.87
N PHE A 234 9.43 -10.41 37.91
CA PHE A 234 10.44 -11.41 37.58
C PHE A 234 11.90 -10.98 37.79
N ALA A 235 12.15 -9.68 38.03
CA ALA A 235 13.47 -9.17 38.34
C ALA A 235 13.98 -9.71 39.69
N ARG A 236 15.11 -10.41 39.68
CA ARG A 236 15.73 -11.03 40.85
C ARG A 236 17.20 -10.62 40.98
N PRO A 237 17.52 -9.56 41.73
CA PRO A 237 18.91 -9.18 41.97
C PRO A 237 19.60 -10.24 42.83
N ARG A 238 20.85 -10.59 42.48
CA ARG A 238 21.71 -11.34 43.40
C ARG A 238 22.28 -10.37 44.44
N PRO A 239 22.21 -10.68 45.74
CA PRO A 239 22.76 -9.81 46.76
C PRO A 239 24.30 -9.83 46.65
N ILE A 240 24.87 -8.72 46.18
CA ILE A 240 26.30 -8.43 46.31
C ILE A 240 26.38 -7.19 47.18
N LYS A 241 26.67 -7.36 48.47
CA LYS A 241 26.89 -6.22 49.36
C LYS A 241 28.22 -5.57 48.98
N ARG A 242 28.17 -4.38 48.40
CA ARG A 242 29.34 -3.51 48.24
C ARG A 242 29.13 -2.29 49.14
N ALA A 243 30.16 -1.85 49.85
CA ALA A 243 30.09 -0.58 50.57
C ALA A 243 29.90 0.55 49.54
N SER A 244 28.90 1.41 49.72
CA SER A 244 28.65 2.52 48.81
C SER A 244 29.76 3.57 48.92
N GLY A 245 30.63 3.67 47.92
CA GLY A 245 31.68 4.69 47.84
C GLY A 245 31.17 6.08 47.42
N PRO A 246 32.04 7.11 47.34
CA PRO A 246 31.67 8.49 47.00
C PRO A 246 31.10 8.62 45.58
N LEU A 247 30.11 9.51 45.36
CA LEU A 247 29.40 9.65 44.07
C LEU A 247 30.33 9.85 42.86
N ILE A 248 31.43 10.57 43.04
CA ILE A 248 32.48 10.73 42.04
C ILE A 248 33.78 10.21 42.62
N GLU A 249 34.40 9.25 41.92
CA GLU A 249 35.69 8.69 42.28
C GLU A 249 36.79 9.39 41.49
N TRP A 250 37.22 10.55 42.00
CA TRP A 250 38.21 11.40 41.32
C TRP A 250 39.55 10.70 41.04
N GLN A 251 39.91 9.72 41.88
CA GLN A 251 41.15 8.94 41.73
C GLN A 251 41.16 8.11 40.44
N ALA A 252 40.00 7.67 39.93
CA ALA A 252 39.93 6.91 38.69
C ALA A 252 40.48 7.70 37.48
N PHE A 253 40.36 9.03 37.48
CA PHE A 253 40.88 9.89 36.41
C PHE A 253 42.41 10.04 36.40
N HIS A 254 43.10 9.58 37.45
CA HIS A 254 44.57 9.51 37.43
C HIS A 254 45.06 8.30 36.61
N GLU A 255 44.21 7.31 36.37
CA GLU A 255 44.54 6.18 35.52
C GLU A 255 44.43 6.58 34.04
N VAL A 256 45.57 6.68 33.36
CA VAL A 256 45.65 7.06 31.94
C VAL A 256 44.71 6.23 31.05
N PRO A 257 44.61 4.88 31.19
CA PRO A 257 43.69 4.09 30.37
C PRO A 257 42.22 4.46 30.56
N TYR A 258 41.81 4.72 31.81
CA TYR A 258 40.44 5.12 32.13
C TYR A 258 40.13 6.52 31.59
N THR A 259 41.04 7.47 31.75
CA THR A 259 40.87 8.84 31.24
C THR A 259 40.79 8.88 29.71
N LEU A 260 41.66 8.15 29.02
CA LEU A 260 41.60 8.03 27.56
C LEU A 260 40.30 7.36 27.09
N TYR A 261 39.84 6.33 27.80
CA TYR A 261 38.55 5.69 27.52
C TYR A 261 37.38 6.66 27.71
N ALA A 262 37.34 7.42 28.81
CA ALA A 262 36.29 8.39 29.10
C ALA A 262 36.23 9.50 28.03
N VAL A 263 37.39 10.04 27.63
CA VAL A 263 37.50 11.02 26.53
C VAL A 263 37.03 10.42 25.21
N GLY A 264 37.42 9.17 24.90
CA GLY A 264 36.97 8.47 23.70
C GLY A 264 35.45 8.27 23.64
N VAL A 265 34.85 7.79 24.73
CA VAL A 265 33.40 7.58 24.83
C VAL A 265 32.64 8.90 24.71
N PHE A 266 33.17 10.00 25.25
CA PHE A 266 32.59 11.34 25.09
C PHE A 266 32.44 11.71 23.59
N PHE A 267 33.51 11.57 22.80
CA PHE A 267 33.45 11.87 21.36
C PHE A 267 32.55 10.90 20.58
N VAL A 268 32.52 9.62 20.97
CA VAL A 268 31.63 8.62 20.33
C VAL A 268 30.16 8.95 20.59
N LEU A 269 29.81 9.28 21.83
CA LEU A 269 28.42 9.61 22.21
C LEU A 269 27.94 10.90 21.55
N TRP A 270 28.84 11.83 21.22
CA TRP A 270 28.49 13.07 20.54
C TRP A 270 27.89 12.82 19.13
N GLY A 271 28.41 11.84 18.39
CA GLY A 271 27.93 11.52 17.03
C GLY A 271 26.85 10.43 16.96
N LEU A 272 26.74 9.56 17.96
CA LEU A 272 26.00 8.30 17.86
C LEU A 272 24.50 8.44 17.56
N TYR A 273 23.84 9.45 18.13
CA TYR A 273 22.37 9.59 18.07
C TYR A 273 21.88 10.49 16.93
N ILE A 274 22.78 11.16 16.21
CA ILE A 274 22.44 12.04 15.09
C ILE A 274 21.61 11.26 14.06
N ALA A 275 22.05 10.06 13.71
CA ALA A 275 21.32 9.23 12.76
C ALA A 275 19.89 8.91 13.22
N TYR A 276 19.68 8.47 14.45
CA TYR A 276 18.34 8.09 14.93
C TYR A 276 17.36 9.25 14.93
N PHE A 277 17.83 10.45 15.24
CA PHE A 277 16.97 11.61 15.39
C PHE A 277 16.67 12.25 14.03
N TYR A 278 17.66 12.26 13.13
CA TYR A 278 17.56 12.98 11.87
C TYR A 278 17.38 12.10 10.63
N THR A 279 17.47 10.75 10.67
CA THR A 279 17.25 9.92 9.46
C THR A 279 15.89 10.18 8.82
N ALA A 280 14.84 10.24 9.64
CA ALA A 280 13.48 10.42 9.15
C ALA A 280 13.27 11.82 8.55
N THR A 281 13.73 12.87 9.25
CA THR A 281 13.68 14.25 8.76
C THR A 281 14.59 14.45 7.54
N PHE A 282 15.77 13.84 7.50
CA PHE A 282 16.68 13.89 6.36
C PHE A 282 16.06 13.22 5.12
N GLY A 283 15.41 12.07 5.29
CA GLY A 283 14.67 11.41 4.22
C GLY A 283 13.55 12.29 3.67
N SER A 284 12.72 12.88 4.54
CA SER A 284 11.59 13.71 4.10
C SER A 284 12.03 15.06 3.52
N ASP A 285 12.98 15.73 4.17
CA ASP A 285 13.24 17.15 3.92
C ASP A 285 14.44 17.38 2.99
N VAL A 286 15.41 16.45 2.95
CA VAL A 286 16.62 16.55 2.11
C VAL A 286 16.54 15.62 0.89
N ILE A 287 16.18 14.35 1.09
CA ILE A 287 16.06 13.38 -0.02
C ILE A 287 14.67 13.47 -0.71
N HIS A 288 13.70 14.15 -0.09
CA HIS A 288 12.33 14.26 -0.58
C HIS A 288 11.67 12.90 -0.87
N ILE A 289 11.79 11.96 0.07
CA ILE A 289 11.06 10.68 0.05
C ILE A 289 9.79 10.77 0.91
N ARG A 290 8.76 10.00 0.55
CA ARG A 290 7.47 9.94 1.26
C ARG A 290 7.69 9.64 2.75
N SER A 291 6.91 10.25 3.65
CA SER A 291 7.06 10.09 5.11
C SER A 291 6.98 8.62 5.56
N SER A 292 6.15 7.79 4.92
CA SER A 292 6.09 6.35 5.20
C SER A 292 7.37 5.61 4.81
N THR A 293 7.99 5.96 3.68
CA THR A 293 9.30 5.44 3.26
C THR A 293 10.41 5.96 4.17
N SER A 294 10.33 7.20 4.64
CA SER A 294 11.30 7.77 5.57
C SER A 294 11.28 7.10 6.95
N LEU A 295 10.08 6.80 7.47
CA LEU A 295 9.92 5.98 8.67
C LEU A 295 10.39 4.53 8.45
N THR A 296 10.30 4.02 7.21
CA THR A 296 10.88 2.71 6.86
C THR A 296 12.39 2.70 6.97
N LEU A 297 13.09 3.79 6.62
CA LEU A 297 14.53 3.91 6.85
C LEU A 297 14.88 3.81 8.34
N LEU A 298 14.08 4.43 9.21
CA LEU A 298 14.25 4.33 10.66
C LEU A 298 14.01 2.89 11.17
N MET A 299 13.04 2.17 10.59
CA MET A 299 12.82 0.75 10.91
C MET A 299 13.97 -0.14 10.45
N VAL A 300 14.51 0.08 9.24
CA VAL A 300 15.68 -0.64 8.74
C VAL A 300 16.90 -0.37 9.62
N LEU A 301 17.14 0.90 9.99
CA LEU A 301 18.22 1.31 10.90
C LEU A 301 18.11 0.62 12.27
N ASN A 302 16.91 0.56 12.83
CA ASN A 302 16.66 -0.15 14.08
C ASN A 302 16.84 -1.67 13.91
N GLY A 303 16.28 -2.28 12.87
CA GLY A 303 16.41 -3.71 12.58
C GLY A 303 17.86 -4.17 12.41
N ALA A 304 18.67 -3.41 11.66
CA ALA A 304 20.11 -3.65 11.52
C ALA A 304 20.86 -3.56 12.87
N GLY A 305 20.29 -2.89 13.86
CA GLY A 305 20.82 -2.81 15.21
C GLY A 305 20.80 -4.12 16.00
N VAL A 306 20.07 -5.15 15.58
CA VAL A 306 20.07 -6.49 16.22
C VAL A 306 21.36 -7.25 15.89
N PRO A 307 21.68 -7.57 14.61
CA PRO A 307 22.96 -8.16 14.27
C PRO A 307 24.11 -7.27 14.74
N GLY A 308 23.94 -5.93 14.62
CA GLY A 308 24.78 -4.85 15.14
C GLY A 308 25.23 -4.90 16.60
N ARG A 309 24.59 -5.73 17.41
CA ARG A 309 24.88 -5.91 18.84
C ARG A 309 25.33 -7.33 19.18
N LEU A 310 24.89 -8.34 18.44
CA LEU A 310 25.14 -9.76 18.75
C LEU A 310 26.47 -10.27 18.19
N VAL A 311 26.71 -10.08 16.89
CA VAL A 311 27.96 -10.49 16.27
C VAL A 311 29.20 -9.80 16.90
N PRO A 312 29.19 -8.56 17.43
CA PRO A 312 30.37 -7.94 18.02
C PRO A 312 30.71 -8.48 19.38
N ALA A 313 29.67 -8.83 20.12
CA ALA A 313 29.80 -9.42 21.43
C ALA A 313 30.37 -10.83 21.31
N LEU A 314 29.91 -11.61 20.32
CA LEU A 314 30.46 -12.93 20.03
C LEU A 314 31.93 -12.86 19.64
N LEU A 315 32.30 -11.89 18.81
CA LEU A 315 33.67 -11.73 18.33
C LEU A 315 34.62 -11.21 19.42
N ALA A 316 34.15 -10.29 20.26
CA ALA A 316 34.90 -9.81 21.42
C ALA A 316 35.11 -10.91 22.46
N ASP A 317 34.08 -11.72 22.74
CA ASP A 317 34.16 -12.85 23.70
C ASP A 317 35.04 -13.99 23.16
N ALA A 318 35.09 -14.20 21.84
CA ALA A 318 35.77 -15.35 21.24
C ALA A 318 37.23 -15.10 20.83
N PHE A 319 37.57 -13.91 20.32
CA PHE A 319 38.84 -13.74 19.58
C PHE A 319 39.68 -12.52 19.96
N PHE A 320 39.08 -11.33 20.13
CA PHE A 320 39.87 -10.08 20.09
C PHE A 320 39.81 -9.22 21.35
N GLY A 321 38.88 -9.48 22.27
CA GLY A 321 38.63 -8.64 23.43
C GLY A 321 37.93 -7.31 23.06
N SER A 322 37.27 -6.67 24.03
CA SER A 322 36.32 -5.57 23.77
C SER A 322 36.94 -4.35 23.10
N PHE A 323 38.13 -3.91 23.51
CA PHE A 323 38.75 -2.68 22.99
C PHE A 323 39.27 -2.80 21.56
N ASN A 324 39.98 -3.89 21.25
CA ASN A 324 40.49 -4.16 19.90
C ASN A 324 39.36 -4.37 18.89
N THR A 325 38.20 -4.73 19.41
CA THR A 325 36.98 -4.91 18.64
C THR A 325 36.26 -3.57 18.42
N LEU A 326 36.24 -2.66 19.41
CA LEU A 326 35.55 -1.36 19.35
C LEU A 326 36.19 -0.34 18.41
N ILE A 327 37.52 -0.19 18.44
CA ILE A 327 38.25 0.90 17.74
C ILE A 327 38.02 0.92 16.21
N PRO A 328 38.24 -0.17 15.46
CA PRO A 328 38.06 -0.16 14.00
C PRO A 328 36.61 0.11 13.59
N PHE A 329 35.65 -0.25 14.44
CA PHE A 329 34.25 -0.04 14.18
C PHE A 329 33.81 1.39 14.36
N VAL A 330 34.25 2.03 15.44
CA VAL A 330 34.03 3.47 15.62
C VAL A 330 34.61 4.25 14.44
N PHE A 331 35.81 3.87 13.97
CA PHE A 331 36.45 4.53 12.83
C PHE A 331 35.59 4.48 11.56
N CYS A 332 35.07 3.31 11.21
CA CYS A 332 34.21 3.18 10.03
C CYS A 332 32.85 3.88 10.19
N VAL A 333 32.29 3.98 11.41
CA VAL A 333 30.99 4.65 11.64
C VAL A 333 31.17 6.13 11.41
N SER A 334 32.26 6.68 11.94
CA SER A 334 32.61 8.08 11.75
C SER A 334 32.73 8.42 10.26
N ILE A 335 33.41 7.57 9.46
CA ILE A 335 33.48 7.75 8.01
C ILE A 335 32.08 7.77 7.39
N ALA A 336 31.22 6.80 7.72
CA ALA A 336 29.86 6.73 7.18
C ALA A 336 29.02 7.97 7.55
N LEU A 337 29.13 8.48 8.78
CA LEU A 337 28.44 9.70 9.22
C LEU A 337 28.96 10.96 8.51
N TYR A 338 30.25 11.06 8.23
CA TYR A 338 30.78 12.16 7.42
C TYR A 338 30.41 12.04 5.95
N CYS A 339 30.32 10.81 5.41
CA CYS A 339 29.84 10.57 4.06
C CYS A 339 28.34 10.89 3.89
N TRP A 340 27.54 10.78 4.96
CA TRP A 340 26.11 11.10 4.96
C TRP A 340 25.84 12.50 4.40
N THR A 341 26.62 13.52 4.78
CA THR A 341 26.38 14.92 4.38
C THR A 341 26.48 15.16 2.88
N PHE A 342 27.16 14.26 2.15
CA PHE A 342 27.29 14.31 0.69
C PHE A 342 26.14 13.59 -0.04
N VAL A 343 25.24 12.93 0.68
CA VAL A 343 24.06 12.26 0.12
C VAL A 343 22.98 13.31 -0.17
N GLN A 344 22.96 13.85 -1.39
CA GLN A 344 21.99 14.86 -1.83
C GLN A 344 20.94 14.31 -2.79
N SER A 345 21.00 13.02 -3.13
CA SER A 345 20.09 12.38 -4.07
C SER A 345 19.90 10.90 -3.73
N ARG A 346 18.91 10.24 -4.35
CA ARG A 346 18.66 8.79 -4.20
C ARG A 346 19.77 7.90 -4.80
N THR A 347 20.82 8.49 -5.37
CA THR A 347 21.99 7.83 -5.98
C THR A 347 23.30 8.28 -5.32
N PRO A 348 24.24 7.38 -4.98
CA PRO A 348 25.50 7.77 -4.37
C PRO A 348 26.47 8.43 -5.37
N PRO A 349 27.30 9.41 -4.95
CA PRO A 349 28.33 9.99 -5.79
C PRO A 349 29.51 9.02 -6.05
N PRO A 350 30.30 9.22 -7.14
CA PRO A 350 31.27 8.23 -7.66
C PRO A 350 32.48 7.95 -6.76
N VAL A 351 32.64 8.66 -5.64
CA VAL A 351 33.80 8.54 -4.75
C VAL A 351 33.71 7.29 -3.85
N VAL A 352 32.55 6.62 -3.80
CA VAL A 352 32.32 5.40 -3.00
C VAL A 352 32.63 4.10 -3.78
N LEU A 353 33.04 4.21 -5.06
CA LEU A 353 33.26 3.07 -5.96
C LEU A 353 34.50 2.16 -5.69
N PRO A 354 35.58 2.53 -4.99
CA PRO A 354 36.71 1.60 -4.83
C PRO A 354 36.51 0.55 -3.72
N ILE A 355 35.30 0.41 -3.16
CA ILE A 355 34.98 -0.65 -2.17
C ILE A 355 34.36 -1.90 -2.85
N GLN A 356 34.02 -1.83 -4.14
CA GLN A 356 33.40 -2.95 -4.87
C GLN A 356 34.34 -4.13 -5.21
N HIS A 357 35.66 -4.01 -5.00
CA HIS A 357 36.63 -5.06 -5.39
C HIS A 357 37.37 -5.78 -4.26
N LEU A 358 37.01 -5.56 -2.98
CA LEU A 358 37.51 -6.44 -1.92
C LEU A 358 36.58 -7.63 -1.72
N ASN A 359 36.99 -8.77 -2.29
CA ASN A 359 36.58 -10.11 -1.86
C ASN A 359 36.64 -10.21 -0.33
N LEU A 360 35.49 -10.30 0.35
CA LEU A 360 35.40 -10.39 1.81
C LEU A 360 34.68 -11.68 2.23
N ASN A 361 35.42 -12.79 2.15
CA ASN A 361 35.43 -13.72 3.27
C ASN A 361 36.11 -12.98 4.44
N THR A 362 35.54 -13.08 5.63
CA THR A 362 36.03 -12.59 6.94
C THR A 362 35.73 -11.13 7.33
N MET A 363 35.35 -10.98 8.61
CA MET A 363 35.56 -9.86 9.53
C MET A 363 34.53 -8.73 9.63
N TYR A 364 34.27 -8.11 10.79
CA TYR A 364 34.29 -8.41 12.25
C TYR A 364 33.38 -7.29 12.86
N GLU A 365 33.29 -7.01 14.17
CA GLU A 365 32.23 -6.08 14.65
C GLU A 365 32.44 -5.36 15.99
N GLN A 366 32.01 -4.10 16.18
CA GLN A 366 31.47 -3.39 17.38
C GLN A 366 31.04 -1.92 17.09
N ASN A 367 29.76 -1.74 16.72
CA ASN A 367 29.00 -0.47 16.53
C ASN A 367 28.75 0.01 15.08
N LEU A 368 29.13 -0.76 14.07
CA LEU A 368 29.17 -0.29 12.68
C LEU A 368 28.10 -0.85 11.73
N SER A 369 27.47 -1.98 12.00
CA SER A 369 26.58 -2.58 10.99
C SER A 369 25.31 -1.75 10.76
N ARG A 370 24.99 -0.79 11.65
CA ARG A 370 23.76 0.02 11.57
C ARG A 370 23.74 0.99 10.39
N HIS A 371 24.89 1.38 9.85
CA HIS A 371 24.98 2.27 8.69
C HIS A 371 25.58 1.59 7.46
N ILE A 372 26.46 0.59 7.64
CA ILE A 372 26.99 -0.20 6.51
C ILE A 372 25.92 -1.12 5.91
N PHE A 373 25.01 -1.69 6.71
CA PHE A 373 23.86 -2.41 6.16
C PHE A 373 22.80 -1.49 5.57
N VAL A 374 22.78 -0.19 5.89
CA VAL A 374 21.92 0.79 5.21
C VAL A 374 22.49 1.10 3.83
N CYS A 375 23.82 1.22 3.69
CA CYS A 375 24.45 1.27 2.36
C CYS A 375 24.27 -0.05 1.59
N LEU A 376 24.42 -1.22 2.23
CA LEU A 376 24.23 -2.53 1.57
C LEU A 376 22.77 -2.89 1.31
N ALA A 377 21.80 -2.44 2.11
CA ALA A 377 20.36 -2.59 1.84
C ALA A 377 19.87 -1.57 0.80
N MET A 378 20.50 -0.39 0.72
CA MET A 378 20.36 0.52 -0.42
C MET A 378 21.11 0.03 -1.67
N LEU A 379 22.12 -0.85 -1.55
CA LEU A 379 22.80 -1.49 -2.69
C LEU A 379 22.14 -2.81 -3.12
N ALA A 380 21.42 -3.50 -2.23
CA ALA A 380 20.59 -4.67 -2.57
C ALA A 380 19.22 -4.26 -3.14
N SER A 381 18.86 -2.97 -3.06
CA SER A 381 17.75 -2.37 -3.77
C SER A 381 18.28 -1.42 -4.84
N HIS A 382 18.41 -1.95 -6.06
CA HIS A 382 18.74 -1.28 -7.32
C HIS A 382 20.21 -1.24 -7.76
N THR A 383 20.48 -2.12 -8.71
CA THR A 383 21.04 -1.72 -10.00
C THR A 383 20.23 -0.55 -10.58
N SER A 384 20.86 0.58 -10.84
CA SER A 384 20.41 1.43 -11.95
C SER A 384 21.55 2.31 -12.44
N HIS A 385 21.82 2.13 -13.73
CA HIS A 385 22.59 2.97 -14.62
C HIS A 385 22.33 4.47 -14.40
N SER A 386 23.33 5.28 -14.75
CA SER A 386 23.16 6.71 -14.96
C SER A 386 21.97 6.97 -15.89
N GLU A 387 20.89 7.52 -15.36
CA GLU A 387 19.76 7.93 -16.20
C GLU A 387 19.48 9.41 -15.94
N GLN A 388 19.59 10.21 -17.01
CA GLN A 388 18.67 11.32 -17.24
C GLN A 388 17.30 10.91 -16.70
N ARG A 389 16.62 11.73 -15.88
CA ARG A 389 15.24 11.43 -15.45
C ARG A 389 14.47 11.00 -16.69
N GLN A 390 14.18 9.70 -16.80
CA GLN A 390 13.45 9.20 -17.93
C GLN A 390 12.09 9.90 -17.90
N PRO A 391 11.64 10.45 -19.04
CA PRO A 391 10.36 11.12 -19.10
C PRO A 391 9.25 10.14 -18.70
N VAL A 392 8.30 10.60 -17.88
CA VAL A 392 7.17 9.78 -17.44
C VAL A 392 6.36 9.28 -18.64
N ALA A 393 6.21 10.11 -19.67
CA ALA A 393 5.54 9.76 -20.90
C ALA A 393 6.54 9.89 -22.07
N ALA A 394 6.53 8.94 -23.00
CA ALA A 394 7.38 9.04 -24.18
C ALA A 394 6.68 8.45 -25.38
N ARG A 395 6.85 9.06 -26.54
CA ARG A 395 6.42 8.44 -27.80
C ARG A 395 7.13 7.10 -27.98
N CYS A 396 6.38 6.10 -28.44
CA CYS A 396 6.89 4.75 -28.65
C CYS A 396 6.15 4.07 -29.79
N GLY A 397 6.59 2.87 -30.19
CA GLY A 397 5.90 2.07 -31.20
C GLY A 397 5.98 2.62 -32.62
N PRO A 398 5.14 2.08 -33.53
CA PRO A 398 5.07 2.51 -34.92
C PRO A 398 4.54 3.93 -35.10
N THR A 399 4.93 4.59 -36.18
CA THR A 399 4.50 5.96 -36.50
C THR A 399 3.13 6.04 -37.19
N THR A 400 2.43 4.92 -37.37
CA THR A 400 1.11 4.87 -38.03
C THR A 400 -0.02 5.39 -37.16
N ALA A 401 0.20 5.48 -35.84
CA ALA A 401 -0.70 6.09 -34.87
C ALA A 401 0.11 6.88 -33.83
N ASN A 402 -0.52 7.82 -33.12
CA ASN A 402 0.15 8.54 -32.04
C ASN A 402 0.14 7.71 -30.76
N ILE A 403 1.24 7.04 -30.46
CA ILE A 403 1.35 6.15 -29.30
C ILE A 403 2.27 6.78 -28.25
N THR A 404 1.77 6.90 -27.03
CA THR A 404 2.51 7.39 -25.88
C THR A 404 2.64 6.28 -24.84
N CYS A 405 3.86 5.87 -24.53
CA CYS A 405 4.15 4.93 -23.47
C CYS A 405 4.35 5.66 -22.14
N ILE A 406 3.71 5.15 -21.08
CA ILE A 406 3.88 5.61 -19.72
C ILE A 406 4.93 4.76 -19.02
N HIS A 407 6.02 5.39 -18.60
CA HIS A 407 7.09 4.71 -17.88
C HIS A 407 6.59 4.21 -16.52
N ARG A 408 6.79 2.90 -16.25
CA ARG A 408 6.40 2.23 -15.00
C ARG A 408 4.95 2.54 -14.59
N TYR A 409 4.00 2.48 -15.54
CA TYR A 409 2.59 2.74 -15.28
C TYR A 409 2.27 4.13 -14.69
N GLY A 410 3.23 5.08 -14.72
CA GLY A 410 3.06 6.39 -14.10
C GLY A 410 3.10 6.32 -12.57
N THR A 411 3.68 5.25 -12.01
CA THR A 411 3.75 5.01 -10.55
C THR A 411 4.45 6.15 -9.80
N LEU A 412 5.33 6.88 -10.49
CA LEU A 412 6.05 8.04 -9.94
C LEU A 412 5.83 9.26 -10.81
N LEU A 413 4.78 10.03 -10.51
CA LEU A 413 4.62 11.38 -11.01
C LEU A 413 5.41 12.39 -10.14
N PRO A 414 5.95 13.47 -10.71
CA PRO A 414 6.51 14.59 -9.95
C PRO A 414 5.51 15.16 -8.95
N PRO A 415 5.90 15.59 -7.73
CA PRO A 415 4.97 16.05 -6.70
C PRO A 415 4.04 17.20 -7.07
N SER A 416 4.36 17.96 -8.12
CA SER A 416 3.52 19.03 -8.67
C SER A 416 2.30 18.52 -9.45
N PHE A 417 2.20 17.21 -9.68
CA PHE A 417 1.07 16.66 -10.42
C PHE A 417 -0.24 16.88 -9.68
N TYR A 418 -1.30 17.13 -10.42
CA TYR A 418 -2.66 17.15 -9.91
C TYR A 418 -3.64 16.72 -10.99
N ARG A 419 -4.81 16.24 -10.57
CA ARG A 419 -5.95 15.95 -11.45
C ARG A 419 -7.22 16.33 -10.70
N ASP A 420 -8.17 16.93 -11.40
CA ASP A 420 -9.49 17.18 -10.82
C ASP A 420 -10.14 15.85 -10.43
N ALA A 421 -10.83 15.84 -9.29
CA ALA A 421 -11.57 14.68 -8.81
C ALA A 421 -12.95 14.55 -9.47
N ASP A 422 -13.35 15.51 -10.31
CA ASP A 422 -14.54 15.42 -11.14
C ASP A 422 -14.46 14.17 -12.05
N PRO A 423 -15.46 13.27 -12.01
CA PRO A 423 -15.46 12.04 -12.80
C PRO A 423 -15.50 12.27 -14.32
N THR A 424 -15.88 13.46 -14.78
CA THR A 424 -15.89 13.86 -16.20
C THR A 424 -14.50 14.24 -16.72
N VAL A 425 -13.54 14.51 -15.82
CA VAL A 425 -12.17 14.84 -16.20
C VAL A 425 -11.40 13.56 -16.46
N GLY A 426 -11.12 13.26 -17.74
CA GLY A 426 -10.34 12.09 -18.15
C GLY A 426 -8.86 12.12 -17.73
N TYR A 427 -8.14 11.03 -18.00
CA TYR A 427 -6.75 10.75 -17.66
C TYR A 427 -5.78 11.72 -18.34
N PRO A 428 -5.99 12.11 -19.61
CA PRO A 428 -5.35 13.28 -20.21
C PRO A 428 -5.45 14.56 -19.39
N GLY A 429 -6.50 14.72 -18.59
CA GLY A 429 -6.72 15.89 -17.75
C GLY A 429 -5.81 15.97 -16.53
N ALA A 430 -4.98 14.94 -16.27
CA ALA A 430 -3.90 15.05 -15.30
C ALA A 430 -2.87 16.09 -15.78
N VAL A 431 -2.50 16.99 -14.88
CA VAL A 431 -1.50 18.01 -15.13
C VAL A 431 -0.22 17.61 -14.42
N VAL A 432 0.90 17.56 -15.16
CA VAL A 432 2.22 17.20 -14.62
C VAL A 432 3.23 18.29 -14.99
N PRO A 433 3.25 19.42 -14.27
CA PRO A 433 4.02 20.61 -14.69
C PRO A 433 5.53 20.37 -14.80
N ASP A 434 6.10 19.58 -13.88
CA ASP A 434 7.54 19.32 -13.83
C ASP A 434 8.02 18.24 -14.81
N ASP A 435 7.12 17.64 -15.60
CA ASP A 435 7.46 16.74 -16.68
C ASP A 435 6.66 17.07 -17.95
N PRO A 436 7.21 17.93 -18.84
CA PRO A 436 6.50 18.38 -20.04
C PRO A 436 6.22 17.24 -21.03
N SER A 437 6.86 16.08 -20.86
CA SER A 437 6.57 14.90 -21.69
C SER A 437 5.13 14.42 -21.54
N TRP A 438 4.48 14.70 -20.40
CA TRP A 438 3.09 14.33 -20.13
C TRP A 438 2.10 14.96 -21.11
N ALA A 439 2.43 16.10 -21.73
CA ALA A 439 1.59 16.72 -22.76
C ALA A 439 1.33 15.77 -23.96
N SER A 440 2.19 14.77 -24.18
CA SER A 440 1.99 13.75 -25.21
C SER A 440 0.84 12.79 -24.91
N VAL A 441 0.40 12.65 -23.65
CA VAL A 441 -0.73 11.79 -23.25
C VAL A 441 -2.03 12.32 -23.83
N ALA A 442 -2.26 13.64 -23.77
CA ALA A 442 -3.52 14.24 -24.22
C ALA A 442 -3.74 14.17 -25.74
N SER A 443 -2.67 14.04 -26.53
CA SER A 443 -2.77 13.93 -27.99
C SER A 443 -2.67 12.49 -28.51
N ALA A 444 -2.42 11.51 -27.63
CA ALA A 444 -2.20 10.13 -28.02
C ALA A 444 -3.50 9.48 -28.51
N ASP A 445 -3.40 8.63 -29.53
CA ASP A 445 -4.45 7.67 -29.89
C ASP A 445 -4.42 6.48 -28.93
N PHE A 446 -3.21 6.04 -28.57
CA PHE A 446 -2.98 4.93 -27.66
C PHE A 446 -2.04 5.34 -26.53
N VAL A 447 -2.49 5.14 -25.29
CA VAL A 447 -1.65 5.29 -24.09
C VAL A 447 -1.27 3.91 -23.59
N VAL A 448 0.02 3.56 -23.67
CA VAL A 448 0.52 2.23 -23.35
C VAL A 448 1.21 2.24 -21.98
N PHE A 449 0.77 1.39 -21.07
CA PHE A 449 1.29 1.34 -19.69
C PHE A 449 2.30 0.20 -19.50
N ASP A 450 2.06 -0.93 -20.16
CA ASP A 450 3.02 -2.01 -20.33
C ASP A 450 3.59 -1.96 -21.76
N LYS A 451 4.81 -1.46 -21.91
CA LYS A 451 5.39 -1.19 -23.23
C LYS A 451 5.49 -2.45 -24.09
N ASP A 452 5.96 -3.56 -23.54
CA ASP A 452 6.23 -4.75 -24.34
C ASP A 452 4.92 -5.43 -24.76
N ARG A 453 4.02 -5.67 -23.79
CA ARG A 453 2.71 -6.28 -24.07
C ARG A 453 1.81 -5.36 -24.88
N GLY A 454 1.84 -4.05 -24.62
CA GLY A 454 1.07 -3.04 -25.34
C GLY A 454 1.47 -2.92 -26.81
N LEU A 455 2.76 -2.91 -27.11
CA LEU A 455 3.22 -2.86 -28.51
C LEU A 455 2.96 -4.18 -29.26
N GLU A 456 2.95 -5.32 -28.57
CA GLU A 456 2.57 -6.61 -29.15
C GLU A 456 1.11 -6.62 -29.62
N ILE A 457 0.18 -6.14 -28.77
CA ILE A 457 -1.26 -6.10 -29.11
C ILE A 457 -1.59 -5.03 -30.16
N LEU A 458 -0.82 -3.94 -30.22
CA LEU A 458 -0.97 -2.93 -31.28
C LEU A 458 -0.40 -3.42 -32.62
N GLY A 459 0.68 -4.18 -32.58
CA GLY A 459 1.36 -4.69 -33.77
C GLY A 459 2.17 -3.62 -34.52
N PRO A 460 2.64 -3.93 -35.74
CA PRO A 460 3.59 -3.08 -36.46
C PRO A 460 2.96 -1.88 -37.16
N SER A 461 1.63 -1.83 -37.32
CA SER A 461 0.93 -0.77 -38.04
C SER A 461 -0.50 -0.57 -37.55
N PRO A 462 -0.72 -0.23 -36.26
CA PRO A 462 -2.04 0.06 -35.74
C PRO A 462 -2.64 1.28 -36.43
N LYS A 463 -3.97 1.30 -36.57
CA LYS A 463 -4.73 2.44 -37.09
C LYS A 463 -5.96 2.70 -36.25
N ILE A 464 -6.31 3.96 -36.12
CA ILE A 464 -7.54 4.42 -35.50
C ILE A 464 -8.26 5.37 -36.46
N TYR A 465 -9.57 5.18 -36.57
CA TYR A 465 -10.47 6.00 -37.37
C TYR A 465 -11.47 6.63 -36.40
N HIS A 466 -11.09 7.79 -35.86
CA HIS A 466 -11.98 8.59 -35.02
C HIS A 466 -13.20 9.03 -35.82
N LYS A 467 -14.40 8.90 -35.25
CA LYS A 467 -15.68 9.16 -35.95
C LYS A 467 -15.76 8.41 -37.29
N TYR A 468 -15.51 7.10 -37.25
CA TYR A 468 -15.64 6.25 -38.42
C TYR A 468 -17.05 6.32 -39.01
N LEU A 469 -18.06 6.46 -38.15
CA LEU A 469 -19.45 6.72 -38.53
C LEU A 469 -20.01 7.84 -37.64
N ASP A 470 -20.65 8.81 -38.28
CA ASP A 470 -21.47 9.81 -37.59
C ASP A 470 -22.86 9.21 -37.34
N VAL A 471 -23.17 9.03 -36.07
CA VAL A 471 -24.47 8.56 -35.58
C VAL A 471 -25.15 9.68 -34.78
N LEU A 472 -26.39 9.46 -34.34
CA LEU A 472 -27.08 10.46 -33.53
C LEU A 472 -26.30 10.76 -32.23
N ASP A 473 -26.42 11.97 -31.71
CA ASP A 473 -25.80 12.35 -30.43
C ASP A 473 -26.61 11.81 -29.23
N VAL A 474 -26.66 10.48 -29.15
CA VAL A 474 -27.32 9.69 -28.12
C VAL A 474 -26.42 8.51 -27.75
N ILE A 475 -26.73 7.81 -26.64
CA ILE A 475 -26.00 6.61 -26.21
C ILE A 475 -26.16 5.53 -27.28
N HIS A 476 -25.05 4.91 -27.69
CA HIS A 476 -25.03 3.77 -28.61
C HIS A 476 -24.49 2.52 -27.92
N GLU A 477 -25.35 1.51 -27.87
CA GLU A 477 -25.23 0.32 -27.03
C GLU A 477 -25.32 -0.97 -27.84
N ALA A 478 -25.08 -2.11 -27.16
CA ALA A 478 -25.19 -3.46 -27.72
C ALA A 478 -24.57 -3.65 -29.13
N PRO A 479 -23.34 -3.20 -29.41
CA PRO A 479 -22.69 -3.47 -30.68
C PRO A 479 -22.43 -4.98 -30.81
N ILE A 480 -22.98 -5.60 -31.86
CA ILE A 480 -22.88 -7.04 -32.11
C ILE A 480 -22.52 -7.26 -33.58
N TYR A 481 -21.31 -7.74 -33.83
CA TYR A 481 -20.87 -8.12 -35.17
C TYR A 481 -21.40 -9.51 -35.54
N VAL A 482 -22.02 -9.63 -36.70
CA VAL A 482 -22.50 -10.90 -37.26
C VAL A 482 -21.62 -11.27 -38.46
N PRO A 483 -20.64 -12.19 -38.30
CA PRO A 483 -19.63 -12.45 -39.33
C PRO A 483 -20.20 -12.91 -40.66
N GLN A 484 -21.24 -13.75 -40.64
CA GLN A 484 -21.86 -14.32 -41.84
C GLN A 484 -22.53 -13.26 -42.73
N LEU A 485 -22.95 -12.13 -42.13
CA LEU A 485 -23.56 -11.01 -42.85
C LEU A 485 -22.55 -9.89 -43.11
N ASN A 486 -21.42 -9.90 -42.40
CA ASN A 486 -20.49 -8.79 -42.28
C ASN A 486 -21.24 -7.48 -41.94
N LYS A 487 -22.09 -7.55 -40.90
CA LYS A 487 -22.88 -6.41 -40.39
C LYS A 487 -22.66 -6.22 -38.91
N LEU A 488 -22.68 -4.96 -38.46
CA LEU A 488 -22.63 -4.59 -37.06
C LEU A 488 -24.01 -4.08 -36.63
N PHE A 489 -24.66 -4.78 -35.72
CA PHE A 489 -25.92 -4.36 -35.11
C PHE A 489 -25.60 -3.48 -33.91
N VAL A 490 -26.28 -2.35 -33.78
CA VAL A 490 -26.07 -1.39 -32.68
C VAL A 490 -27.44 -0.85 -32.27
N THR A 491 -27.63 -0.58 -30.99
CA THR A 491 -28.81 0.12 -30.52
C THR A 491 -28.47 1.56 -30.21
N GLN A 492 -29.44 2.44 -30.40
CA GLN A 492 -29.38 3.81 -29.92
C GLN A 492 -30.35 3.96 -28.75
N ASP A 493 -30.04 4.69 -27.71
CA ASP A 493 -31.07 5.05 -26.72
C ASP A 493 -31.92 6.18 -27.29
N GLY A 494 -33.08 5.80 -27.83
CA GLY A 494 -34.07 6.73 -28.35
C GLY A 494 -35.05 7.21 -27.27
N PRO A 495 -35.75 8.35 -27.50
CA PRO A 495 -36.85 8.77 -26.65
C PRO A 495 -37.86 7.64 -26.43
N PRO A 496 -38.52 7.58 -25.27
CA PRO A 496 -39.51 6.55 -24.98
C PRO A 496 -40.55 6.39 -26.10
N GLY A 497 -40.78 5.17 -26.57
CA GLY A 497 -41.76 4.86 -27.61
C GLY A 497 -41.21 4.74 -29.03
N ASN A 498 -39.93 5.08 -29.28
CA ASN A 498 -39.33 4.97 -30.61
C ASN A 498 -38.47 3.70 -30.77
N LEU A 499 -38.46 3.11 -31.98
CA LEU A 499 -37.52 2.04 -32.32
C LEU A 499 -36.16 2.65 -32.60
N SER A 500 -35.12 2.01 -32.11
CA SER A 500 -33.78 2.57 -32.09
C SER A 500 -32.69 1.57 -32.47
N ASN A 501 -33.09 0.46 -33.07
CA ASN A 501 -32.17 -0.57 -33.55
C ASN A 501 -31.66 -0.18 -34.93
N ILE A 502 -30.34 -0.10 -35.08
CA ILE A 502 -29.67 0.14 -36.34
C ILE A 502 -28.78 -1.03 -36.72
N VAL A 503 -28.60 -1.20 -38.03
CA VAL A 503 -27.66 -2.14 -38.61
C VAL A 503 -26.71 -1.37 -39.52
N ILE A 504 -25.43 -1.65 -39.35
CA ILE A 504 -24.34 -1.05 -40.12
C ILE A 504 -23.85 -2.11 -41.09
N ASP A 505 -24.05 -1.87 -42.39
CA ASP A 505 -23.60 -2.75 -43.46
C ASP A 505 -22.15 -2.45 -43.81
N LEU A 506 -21.24 -3.35 -43.43
CA LEU A 506 -19.80 -3.21 -43.65
C LEU A 506 -19.35 -3.76 -45.02
N ASN A 507 -20.29 -4.18 -45.88
CA ASN A 507 -19.99 -4.64 -47.24
C ASN A 507 -19.87 -3.48 -48.24
N VAL A 508 -20.18 -2.25 -47.82
CA VAL A 508 -20.09 -1.03 -48.63
C VAL A 508 -19.16 -0.02 -47.94
N ASP A 509 -18.49 0.83 -48.72
CA ASP A 509 -17.56 1.86 -48.23
C ASP A 509 -17.93 3.25 -48.80
N PRO A 510 -18.28 4.24 -47.95
CA PRO A 510 -18.43 4.14 -46.50
C PRO A 510 -19.58 3.19 -46.09
N PRO A 511 -19.56 2.60 -44.88
CA PRO A 511 -20.63 1.72 -44.41
C PRO A 511 -22.01 2.40 -44.43
N ALA A 512 -23.03 1.65 -44.82
CA ALA A 512 -24.42 2.12 -44.78
C ALA A 512 -25.01 1.88 -43.39
N VAL A 513 -25.77 2.85 -42.89
CA VAL A 513 -26.46 2.77 -41.59
C VAL A 513 -27.96 2.77 -41.84
N ASP A 514 -28.62 1.67 -41.50
CA ASP A 514 -30.06 1.49 -41.70
C ASP A 514 -30.76 1.20 -40.37
N ALA A 515 -31.96 1.75 -40.18
CA ALA A 515 -32.84 1.33 -39.09
C ALA A 515 -33.57 0.04 -39.46
N PHE A 516 -33.78 -0.85 -38.49
CA PHE A 516 -34.56 -2.07 -38.70
C PHE A 516 -35.52 -2.34 -37.55
N VAL A 517 -36.52 -3.17 -37.83
CA VAL A 517 -37.59 -3.52 -36.90
C VAL A 517 -37.69 -5.02 -36.80
N THR A 518 -37.73 -5.54 -35.59
CA THR A 518 -37.93 -6.97 -35.34
C THR A 518 -39.42 -7.34 -35.37
N HIS A 519 -39.70 -8.63 -35.48
CA HIS A 519 -41.05 -9.18 -35.40
C HIS A 519 -41.14 -10.22 -34.27
N PRO A 520 -41.84 -9.92 -33.14
CA PRO A 520 -42.44 -8.63 -32.81
C PRO A 520 -41.38 -7.53 -32.53
N PRO A 521 -41.77 -6.24 -32.57
CA PRO A 521 -40.84 -5.14 -32.32
C PRO A 521 -40.24 -5.19 -30.91
N VAL A 522 -38.91 -5.03 -30.83
CA VAL A 522 -38.14 -4.94 -29.59
C VAL A 522 -37.61 -3.52 -29.43
N TYR A 523 -37.96 -2.89 -28.33
CA TYR A 523 -37.58 -1.51 -28.02
C TYR A 523 -36.44 -1.49 -26.98
N GLN A 524 -35.46 -0.60 -27.16
CA GLN A 524 -34.41 -0.35 -26.17
C GLN A 524 -33.60 -1.61 -25.72
N PRO A 525 -33.05 -2.43 -26.63
CA PRO A 525 -31.99 -3.37 -26.25
C PRO A 525 -30.68 -2.64 -25.91
N THR A 526 -30.11 -2.88 -24.75
CA THR A 526 -28.91 -2.17 -24.23
C THR A 526 -27.65 -3.02 -24.27
N GLY A 527 -27.79 -4.33 -24.09
CA GLY A 527 -26.65 -5.24 -24.14
C GLY A 527 -26.91 -6.42 -25.04
N GLY A 528 -25.86 -7.09 -25.49
CA GLY A 528 -26.07 -8.34 -26.19
C GLY A 528 -24.82 -9.07 -26.67
N VAL A 529 -25.07 -10.30 -27.10
CA VAL A 529 -24.04 -11.22 -27.59
C VAL A 529 -24.57 -12.03 -28.76
N LEU A 530 -23.68 -12.37 -29.69
CA LEU A 530 -23.96 -13.37 -30.71
C LEU A 530 -23.71 -14.76 -30.11
N TYR A 531 -24.73 -15.62 -30.11
CA TYR A 531 -24.61 -17.01 -29.66
C TYR A 531 -25.36 -17.93 -30.61
N LYS A 532 -24.66 -18.93 -31.16
CA LYS A 532 -25.20 -19.89 -32.15
C LYS A 532 -25.95 -19.20 -33.30
N ASN A 533 -25.31 -18.18 -33.89
CA ASN A 533 -25.84 -17.38 -35.01
C ASN A 533 -27.16 -16.63 -34.71
N LYS A 534 -27.49 -16.44 -33.43
CA LYS A 534 -28.62 -15.62 -33.00
C LYS A 534 -28.13 -14.52 -32.09
N ILE A 535 -28.74 -13.35 -32.20
CA ILE A 535 -28.49 -12.23 -31.31
C ILE A 535 -29.30 -12.47 -30.03
N TYR A 536 -28.64 -12.45 -28.88
CA TYR A 536 -29.29 -12.42 -27.57
C TYR A 536 -29.15 -11.00 -27.04
N TRP A 537 -30.28 -10.36 -26.78
CA TRP A 537 -30.34 -9.00 -26.24
C TRP A 537 -30.85 -8.96 -24.81
N ALA A 538 -30.18 -8.14 -24.00
CA ALA A 538 -30.68 -7.63 -22.75
C ALA A 538 -31.50 -6.38 -23.07
N VAL A 539 -32.75 -6.38 -22.63
CA VAL A 539 -33.71 -5.33 -22.94
C VAL A 539 -34.08 -4.62 -21.65
N GLN A 540 -33.83 -3.31 -21.60
CA GLN A 540 -34.09 -2.49 -20.42
C GLN A 540 -35.59 -2.16 -20.23
N GLY A 541 -36.42 -2.38 -21.26
CA GLY A 541 -37.89 -2.25 -21.21
C GLY A 541 -38.41 -0.83 -21.47
N ASN A 542 -39.66 -0.71 -21.95
CA ASN A 542 -40.28 0.56 -22.33
C ASN A 542 -41.78 0.59 -21.97
N ASN A 543 -42.24 1.66 -21.32
CA ASN A 543 -43.63 1.79 -20.85
C ASN A 543 -44.36 3.07 -21.33
N VAL A 544 -43.80 3.79 -22.30
CA VAL A 544 -44.54 4.85 -23.01
C VAL A 544 -45.34 4.23 -24.15
N SER A 545 -46.46 4.85 -24.54
CA SER A 545 -47.44 4.35 -25.53
C SER A 545 -46.77 3.83 -26.81
N LEU A 546 -46.44 2.54 -26.83
CA LEU A 546 -45.98 1.85 -28.03
C LEU A 546 -47.17 1.71 -29.01
N PRO A 547 -46.93 1.65 -30.33
CA PRO A 547 -47.97 1.40 -31.31
C PRO A 547 -48.87 0.24 -30.87
N GLY A 548 -50.19 0.46 -30.82
CA GLY A 548 -51.16 -0.56 -30.40
C GLY A 548 -51.31 -0.79 -28.88
N ASN A 549 -50.90 0.16 -28.02
CA ASN A 549 -50.97 0.06 -26.56
C ASN A 549 -50.12 -1.09 -25.97
N LEU A 550 -49.11 -1.54 -26.69
CA LEU A 550 -48.13 -2.51 -26.20
C LEU A 550 -47.39 -1.95 -24.99
N LYS A 551 -47.16 -2.80 -23.98
CA LYS A 551 -46.31 -2.50 -22.82
C LYS A 551 -45.18 -3.51 -22.81
N GLN A 552 -43.96 -3.06 -23.08
CA GLN A 552 -42.79 -3.94 -23.09
C GLN A 552 -42.13 -3.95 -21.72
N ARG A 553 -41.91 -5.14 -21.16
CA ARG A 553 -41.18 -5.31 -19.91
C ARG A 553 -39.70 -5.57 -20.19
N PRO A 554 -38.80 -5.26 -19.25
CA PRO A 554 -37.40 -5.63 -19.38
C PRO A 554 -37.28 -7.16 -19.43
N GLY A 555 -36.29 -7.66 -20.15
CA GLY A 555 -36.18 -9.10 -20.39
C GLY A 555 -35.08 -9.48 -21.37
N ILE A 556 -35.00 -10.77 -21.67
CA ILE A 556 -34.04 -11.30 -22.63
C ILE A 556 -34.79 -11.71 -23.90
N VAL A 557 -34.28 -11.26 -25.04
CA VAL A 557 -34.84 -11.58 -26.35
C VAL A 557 -33.79 -12.23 -27.23
N ARG A 558 -34.19 -13.28 -27.95
CA ARG A 558 -33.40 -13.92 -28.99
C ARG A 558 -33.90 -13.45 -30.36
N VAL A 559 -33.00 -13.00 -31.23
CA VAL A 559 -33.32 -12.46 -32.55
C VAL A 559 -32.53 -13.17 -33.64
N ASP A 560 -33.19 -13.50 -34.74
CA ASP A 560 -32.54 -13.93 -35.98
C ASP A 560 -32.00 -12.69 -36.74
N PRO A 561 -30.68 -12.56 -36.94
CA PRO A 561 -30.11 -11.38 -37.60
C PRO A 561 -30.41 -11.32 -39.11
N VAL A 562 -30.92 -12.39 -39.73
CA VAL A 562 -31.29 -12.47 -41.14
C VAL A 562 -32.75 -12.12 -41.36
N THR A 563 -33.66 -12.69 -40.54
CA THR A 563 -35.10 -12.52 -40.71
C THR A 563 -35.70 -11.45 -39.80
N TYR A 564 -34.96 -11.00 -38.79
CA TYR A 564 -35.43 -10.12 -37.71
C TYR A 564 -36.59 -10.67 -36.87
N GLU A 565 -36.83 -11.98 -36.93
CA GLU A 565 -37.77 -12.65 -36.02
C GLU A 565 -37.20 -12.65 -34.60
N ALA A 566 -38.03 -12.23 -33.64
CA ALA A 566 -37.68 -12.07 -32.24
C ALA A 566 -38.51 -13.00 -31.34
N GLU A 567 -37.86 -13.58 -30.34
CA GLU A 567 -38.44 -14.51 -29.39
C GLU A 567 -38.07 -14.08 -27.96
N TRP A 568 -39.08 -13.78 -27.15
CA TRP A 568 -38.90 -13.45 -25.75
C TRP A 568 -38.62 -14.71 -24.94
N LEU A 569 -37.48 -14.72 -24.23
CA LEU A 569 -37.08 -15.86 -23.40
C LEU A 569 -37.50 -15.69 -21.94
N ILE A 570 -37.31 -14.50 -21.38
CA ILE A 570 -37.73 -14.13 -20.02
C ILE A 570 -38.11 -12.66 -19.94
N ASN A 571 -38.96 -12.32 -18.96
CA ASN A 571 -39.36 -10.94 -18.70
C ASN A 571 -39.72 -10.66 -17.22
N ASN A 572 -39.49 -11.63 -16.33
CA ASN A 572 -39.80 -11.51 -14.90
C ASN A 572 -38.96 -12.47 -14.06
N TYR A 573 -38.85 -12.16 -12.77
CA TYR A 573 -38.36 -13.05 -11.72
C TYR A 573 -39.53 -13.40 -10.78
N PHE A 574 -40.12 -14.60 -10.95
CA PHE A 574 -41.29 -15.07 -10.18
C PHE A 574 -42.45 -14.07 -10.08
N GLY A 575 -42.72 -13.34 -11.17
CA GLY A 575 -43.80 -12.35 -11.27
C GLY A 575 -43.37 -10.91 -10.97
N PHE A 576 -42.16 -10.66 -10.48
CA PHE A 576 -41.59 -9.31 -10.34
C PHE A 576 -40.87 -8.91 -11.64
N PHE A 577 -41.12 -7.68 -12.12
CA PHE A 577 -40.33 -7.14 -13.23
C PHE A 577 -38.92 -6.79 -12.77
N PHE A 578 -37.95 -6.99 -13.66
CA PHE A 578 -36.59 -6.46 -13.50
C PHE A 578 -36.61 -4.91 -13.51
N GLY A 579 -35.55 -4.28 -13.01
CA GLY A 579 -35.39 -2.82 -13.07
C GLY A 579 -35.15 -2.32 -14.50
N GLY A 580 -34.23 -2.97 -15.19
CA GLY A 580 -33.76 -2.63 -16.52
C GLY A 580 -32.50 -3.44 -16.83
N LEU A 581 -32.65 -4.50 -17.63
CA LEU A 581 -31.52 -5.37 -17.96
C LEU A 581 -30.53 -4.60 -18.81
N ASN A 582 -29.28 -4.53 -18.37
CA ASN A 582 -28.25 -3.79 -19.09
C ASN A 582 -27.50 -4.71 -20.04
N ASP A 583 -26.65 -5.59 -19.50
CA ASP A 583 -25.76 -6.45 -20.28
C ASP A 583 -25.98 -7.95 -20.01
N LEU A 584 -25.54 -8.79 -20.94
CA LEU A 584 -25.61 -10.25 -20.80
C LEU A 584 -24.42 -10.98 -21.40
N ALA A 585 -24.19 -12.20 -20.89
CA ALA A 585 -23.25 -13.17 -21.42
C ALA A 585 -23.89 -14.57 -21.40
N VAL A 586 -23.51 -15.43 -22.35
CA VAL A 586 -23.97 -16.83 -22.39
C VAL A 586 -22.81 -17.72 -22.02
N ASP A 587 -23.01 -18.64 -21.06
CA ASP A 587 -21.95 -19.54 -20.62
C ASP A 587 -21.74 -20.75 -21.55
N SER A 588 -20.71 -21.56 -21.25
CA SER A 588 -20.38 -22.76 -22.03
C SER A 588 -21.50 -23.83 -22.06
N MET A 589 -22.43 -23.78 -21.10
CA MET A 589 -23.59 -24.68 -21.02
C MET A 589 -24.82 -24.11 -21.75
N GLY A 590 -24.78 -22.84 -22.16
CA GLY A 590 -25.89 -22.13 -22.78
C GLY A 590 -26.84 -21.47 -21.79
N ASP A 591 -26.48 -21.38 -20.49
CA ASP A 591 -27.22 -20.55 -19.54
C ASP A 591 -26.89 -19.07 -19.81
N VAL A 592 -27.90 -18.20 -19.72
CA VAL A 592 -27.78 -16.75 -19.95
C VAL A 592 -27.59 -16.04 -18.61
N TRP A 593 -26.49 -15.33 -18.47
CA TRP A 593 -26.16 -14.52 -17.29
C TRP A 593 -26.32 -13.05 -17.64
N PHE A 594 -26.97 -12.28 -16.78
CA PHE A 594 -27.33 -10.90 -17.13
C PHE A 594 -27.39 -10.00 -15.90
N THR A 595 -27.19 -8.70 -16.12
CA THR A 595 -27.18 -7.67 -15.09
C THR A 595 -28.46 -6.85 -15.11
N ASP A 596 -28.98 -6.55 -13.93
CA ASP A 596 -30.18 -5.74 -13.74
C ASP A 596 -29.83 -4.41 -13.05
N SER A 597 -30.16 -3.31 -13.71
CA SER A 597 -29.86 -1.93 -13.30
C SER A 597 -31.13 -1.08 -13.30
N ASP A 598 -31.04 0.20 -12.92
CA ASP A 598 -32.17 1.14 -13.00
C ASP A 598 -31.92 2.33 -13.94
N TYR A 599 -30.97 2.19 -14.86
CA TYR A 599 -30.65 3.21 -15.86
C TYR A 599 -31.85 3.59 -16.72
N ALA A 600 -32.69 2.64 -17.11
CA ALA A 600 -33.92 2.95 -17.85
C ALA A 600 -34.82 3.95 -17.12
N LEU A 601 -34.91 3.86 -15.79
CA LEU A 601 -35.65 4.83 -14.96
C LEU A 601 -34.89 6.16 -14.87
N GLY A 602 -33.57 6.10 -14.68
CA GLY A 602 -32.69 7.26 -14.59
C GLY A 602 -32.65 8.10 -15.87
N LEU A 603 -32.70 7.48 -17.04
CA LEU A 603 -32.70 8.10 -18.37
C LEU A 603 -34.11 8.48 -18.84
N GLY A 604 -35.15 8.23 -18.02
CA GLY A 604 -36.53 8.51 -18.39
C GLY A 604 -37.11 7.61 -19.50
N LEU A 605 -36.40 6.54 -19.86
CA LEU A 605 -36.79 5.53 -20.85
C LEU A 605 -37.96 4.66 -20.34
N SER A 606 -38.03 4.48 -19.03
CA SER A 606 -39.08 3.80 -18.30
C SER A 606 -39.59 4.65 -17.14
N ASN A 607 -40.86 4.52 -16.80
CA ASN A 607 -41.47 5.13 -15.60
C ASN A 607 -41.69 4.12 -14.47
N MET A 608 -41.13 2.91 -14.61
CA MET A 608 -41.31 1.81 -13.68
C MET A 608 -40.21 1.86 -12.63
N SER A 609 -40.60 1.88 -11.36
CA SER A 609 -39.67 1.66 -10.26
C SER A 609 -39.30 0.18 -10.15
N ASN A 610 -38.08 -0.10 -9.71
CA ASN A 610 -37.61 -1.46 -9.41
C ASN A 610 -38.61 -2.15 -8.47
N GLN A 611 -39.04 -3.36 -8.83
CA GLN A 611 -39.93 -4.18 -8.00
C GLN A 611 -39.16 -5.20 -7.15
N ASN A 612 -37.87 -5.36 -7.44
CA ASN A 612 -36.96 -6.26 -6.76
C ASN A 612 -35.59 -5.60 -6.60
N GLN A 613 -34.71 -6.21 -5.81
CA GLN A 613 -33.32 -5.78 -5.68
C GLN A 613 -32.59 -5.90 -7.04
N LEU A 614 -31.80 -4.88 -7.39
CA LEU A 614 -30.84 -4.95 -8.50
C LEU A 614 -29.81 -6.04 -8.21
N ALA A 615 -29.53 -6.86 -9.21
CA ALA A 615 -28.68 -8.03 -9.04
C ALA A 615 -28.15 -8.52 -10.39
N THR A 616 -27.16 -9.42 -10.31
CA THR A 616 -26.81 -10.29 -11.44
C THR A 616 -27.62 -11.58 -11.32
N TYR A 617 -28.21 -11.98 -12.44
CA TYR A 617 -29.06 -13.16 -12.55
C TYR A 617 -28.46 -14.17 -13.52
N ARG A 618 -28.90 -15.42 -13.38
CA ARG A 618 -28.72 -16.49 -14.36
C ARG A 618 -30.06 -17.08 -14.74
N PHE A 619 -30.32 -17.18 -16.03
CA PHE A 619 -31.44 -17.88 -16.63
C PHE A 619 -30.98 -19.12 -17.38
N ARG A 620 -31.68 -20.23 -17.18
CA ARG A 620 -31.46 -21.49 -17.88
C ARG A 620 -32.56 -21.71 -18.92
N PRO A 621 -32.30 -21.53 -20.22
CA PRO A 621 -33.30 -21.74 -21.27
C PRO A 621 -33.87 -23.17 -21.28
N ALA A 622 -33.07 -24.17 -20.90
CA ALA A 622 -33.47 -25.57 -20.93
C ALA A 622 -34.57 -25.94 -19.89
N THR A 623 -34.64 -25.21 -18.77
CA THR A 623 -35.57 -25.54 -17.67
C THR A 623 -36.52 -24.39 -17.33
N GLY A 624 -36.24 -23.17 -17.78
CA GLY A 624 -36.97 -21.97 -17.37
C GLY A 624 -36.50 -21.40 -16.02
N GLU A 625 -35.49 -22.00 -15.38
CA GLU A 625 -35.01 -21.58 -14.06
C GLU A 625 -34.31 -20.23 -14.12
N VAL A 626 -34.67 -19.31 -13.22
CA VAL A 626 -33.97 -18.05 -13.00
C VAL A 626 -33.48 -17.99 -11.55
N ALA A 627 -32.22 -17.65 -11.35
CA ALA A 627 -31.60 -17.51 -10.03
C ALA A 627 -30.79 -16.23 -9.93
N ILE A 628 -30.79 -15.60 -8.74
CA ILE A 628 -29.84 -14.54 -8.40
C ILE A 628 -28.49 -15.18 -8.12
N VAL A 629 -27.43 -14.67 -8.74
CA VAL A 629 -26.05 -15.19 -8.59
C VAL A 629 -25.12 -14.23 -7.85
N ASP A 630 -25.41 -12.93 -7.88
CA ASP A 630 -24.80 -11.92 -7.02
C ASP A 630 -25.78 -10.75 -6.81
N ASN A 631 -25.84 -10.23 -5.58
CA ASN A 631 -26.66 -9.06 -5.22
C ASN A 631 -25.85 -8.04 -4.39
N SER A 632 -24.53 -8.04 -4.57
CA SER A 632 -23.58 -7.26 -3.77
C SER A 632 -23.02 -6.04 -4.50
N LEU A 633 -23.29 -5.89 -5.79
CA LEU A 633 -22.94 -4.72 -6.59
C LEU A 633 -24.02 -3.64 -6.46
N GLU A 634 -23.61 -2.36 -6.51
CA GLU A 634 -24.53 -1.22 -6.41
C GLU A 634 -25.33 -1.07 -7.70
N HIS A 635 -24.63 -1.04 -8.84
CA HIS A 635 -25.22 -1.06 -10.17
C HIS A 635 -24.45 -2.06 -11.05
N PRO A 636 -24.89 -3.34 -11.10
CA PRO A 636 -24.27 -4.31 -11.98
C PRO A 636 -24.54 -3.93 -13.44
N ASN A 637 -23.51 -3.95 -14.27
CA ASN A 637 -23.61 -3.50 -15.66
C ASN A 637 -22.90 -4.47 -16.64
N GLY A 638 -21.78 -4.09 -17.27
CA GLY A 638 -21.03 -4.98 -18.17
C GLY A 638 -20.71 -6.36 -17.58
N ILE A 639 -20.92 -7.42 -18.37
CA ILE A 639 -20.70 -8.82 -17.95
C ILE A 639 -20.05 -9.67 -19.07
N VAL A 640 -19.01 -10.44 -18.75
CA VAL A 640 -18.35 -11.33 -19.73
C VAL A 640 -17.61 -12.49 -19.05
N PHE A 641 -17.56 -13.67 -19.70
CA PHE A 641 -16.79 -14.82 -19.23
C PHE A 641 -15.36 -14.81 -19.75
N SER A 642 -14.40 -15.31 -18.98
CA SER A 642 -13.08 -15.69 -19.50
C SER A 642 -13.18 -16.77 -20.58
N ARG A 643 -12.14 -16.88 -21.42
CA ARG A 643 -12.05 -17.89 -22.49
C ARG A 643 -12.17 -19.34 -21.99
N ASP A 644 -11.71 -19.62 -20.77
CA ASP A 644 -11.84 -20.94 -20.14
C ASP A 644 -13.20 -21.16 -19.44
N GLY A 645 -14.07 -20.14 -19.42
CA GLY A 645 -15.39 -20.16 -18.77
C GLY A 645 -15.37 -20.25 -17.24
N ARG A 646 -14.19 -20.15 -16.60
CA ARG A 646 -14.02 -20.32 -15.14
C ARG A 646 -14.07 -19.02 -14.36
N THR A 647 -13.96 -17.87 -15.03
CA THR A 647 -14.05 -16.56 -14.43
C THR A 647 -15.18 -15.77 -15.09
N LEU A 648 -16.03 -15.14 -14.29
CA LEU A 648 -17.02 -14.17 -14.73
C LEU A 648 -16.57 -12.78 -14.28
N TYR A 649 -16.46 -11.86 -15.23
CA TYR A 649 -16.18 -10.46 -14.96
C TYR A 649 -17.48 -9.67 -14.99
N ILE A 650 -17.71 -8.84 -13.98
CA ILE A 650 -18.89 -7.98 -13.88
C ILE A 650 -18.44 -6.58 -13.46
N THR A 651 -18.92 -5.54 -14.13
CA THR A 651 -18.68 -4.15 -13.73
C THR A 651 -19.71 -3.68 -12.71
N ASP A 652 -19.25 -2.80 -11.82
CA ASP A 652 -20.08 -2.07 -10.87
C ASP A 652 -19.92 -0.58 -11.17
N THR A 653 -20.99 0.00 -11.70
CA THR A 653 -21.05 1.37 -12.21
C THR A 653 -21.83 2.30 -11.28
N GLY A 654 -21.86 1.99 -9.97
CA GLY A 654 -22.51 2.80 -8.92
C GLY A 654 -22.01 4.24 -8.75
N LEU A 655 -20.97 4.63 -9.49
CA LEU A 655 -20.59 6.02 -9.78
C LEU A 655 -21.81 6.83 -10.24
N GLU A 656 -22.71 6.17 -10.95
CA GLU A 656 -23.94 6.68 -11.54
C GLU A 656 -25.12 6.36 -10.64
N THR A 657 -25.64 7.37 -9.93
CA THR A 657 -26.76 7.18 -9.00
C THR A 657 -28.03 7.81 -9.54
N VAL A 658 -29.14 7.07 -9.51
CA VAL A 658 -30.46 7.60 -9.91
C VAL A 658 -31.08 8.38 -8.74
N GLY A 659 -31.20 9.70 -8.86
CA GLY A 659 -31.68 10.58 -7.78
C GLY A 659 -33.15 11.00 -7.83
N PRO A 660 -33.63 11.73 -6.80
CA PRO A 660 -35.02 12.16 -6.64
C PRO A 660 -35.43 13.28 -7.62
N VAL A 661 -36.75 13.46 -7.83
CA VAL A 661 -37.33 14.45 -8.75
C VAL A 661 -37.06 15.90 -8.28
N ALA A 662 -36.04 16.60 -8.82
CA ALA A 662 -35.96 18.08 -8.78
C ALA A 662 -34.97 18.68 -9.82
N SER A 663 -35.28 19.91 -10.23
CA SER A 663 -34.93 20.63 -11.47
C SER A 663 -33.45 20.97 -11.74
N ARG A 664 -32.98 20.79 -12.98
CA ARG A 664 -31.69 21.33 -13.48
C ARG A 664 -31.78 22.80 -13.92
N GLY A 665 -30.63 23.48 -13.84
CA GLY A 665 -30.33 24.78 -14.45
C GLY A 665 -29.87 24.66 -15.91
N LYS A 666 -29.94 25.77 -16.66
CA LYS A 666 -29.70 25.87 -18.11
C LYS A 666 -28.26 25.50 -18.52
N GLY A 667 -28.08 24.55 -19.43
CA GLY A 667 -26.81 24.40 -20.18
C GLY A 667 -26.53 23.07 -20.90
N ASP A 668 -27.13 21.95 -20.48
CA ASP A 668 -26.65 20.63 -20.94
C ASP A 668 -27.44 20.09 -22.14
N SER A 669 -26.73 19.64 -23.17
CA SER A 669 -27.28 19.04 -24.39
C SER A 669 -27.69 17.57 -24.17
N TYR A 670 -28.73 17.34 -23.34
CA TYR A 670 -29.49 16.10 -23.25
C TYR A 670 -30.83 16.36 -22.54
N GLU A 671 -31.97 16.17 -23.19
CA GLU A 671 -33.27 16.20 -22.50
C GLU A 671 -34.07 14.93 -22.78
N TYR A 672 -34.29 14.08 -21.75
CA TYR A 672 -35.57 13.96 -21.03
C TYR A 672 -35.51 12.95 -19.85
N PRO A 673 -36.31 13.17 -18.79
CA PRO A 673 -35.74 13.48 -17.48
C PRO A 673 -34.55 12.58 -17.12
N ILE A 674 -33.33 13.09 -17.30
CA ILE A 674 -32.10 12.42 -16.86
C ILE A 674 -31.89 12.72 -15.38
N ARG A 675 -31.84 11.66 -14.57
CA ARG A 675 -31.74 11.67 -13.11
C ARG A 675 -30.48 11.00 -12.61
N ILE A 676 -29.44 10.92 -13.43
CA ILE A 676 -28.18 10.30 -13.07
C ILE A 676 -27.25 11.37 -12.47
N TYR A 677 -26.69 11.06 -11.30
CA TYR A 677 -25.72 11.88 -10.58
C TYR A 677 -24.41 11.12 -10.45
N PHE A 678 -23.30 11.83 -10.64
CA PHE A 678 -21.96 11.24 -10.62
C PHE A 678 -21.23 11.58 -9.34
N THR A 679 -20.76 10.54 -8.64
CA THR A 679 -19.97 10.72 -7.42
C THR A 679 -18.65 9.97 -7.57
N SER A 680 -17.54 10.68 -7.64
CA SER A 680 -16.22 10.08 -7.88
C SER A 680 -15.70 9.18 -6.74
N THR A 681 -16.38 9.15 -5.60
CA THR A 681 -16.10 8.24 -4.48
C THR A 681 -16.89 6.93 -4.53
N ASN A 682 -17.87 6.79 -5.44
CA ASN A 682 -18.70 5.60 -5.58
C ASN A 682 -18.03 4.52 -6.46
N ALA A 683 -18.70 3.36 -6.61
CA ALA A 683 -18.18 2.22 -7.33
C ALA A 683 -17.97 2.50 -8.83
N ARG A 684 -16.77 2.21 -9.34
CA ARG A 684 -16.46 2.20 -10.79
C ARG A 684 -15.48 1.09 -11.08
N ASN A 685 -15.84 -0.11 -10.65
CA ASN A 685 -14.93 -1.23 -10.52
C ASN A 685 -15.29 -2.36 -11.48
N ILE A 686 -14.31 -3.19 -11.81
CA ILE A 686 -14.51 -4.49 -12.43
C ILE A 686 -14.20 -5.56 -11.38
N PHE A 687 -15.18 -6.42 -11.12
CA PHE A 687 -15.04 -7.56 -10.23
C PHE A 687 -14.90 -8.85 -11.03
N ALA A 688 -14.02 -9.73 -10.57
CA ALA A 688 -13.91 -11.09 -11.07
C ALA A 688 -14.50 -12.08 -10.05
N PHE A 689 -15.21 -13.08 -10.55
CA PHE A 689 -15.82 -14.16 -9.79
C PHE A 689 -15.39 -15.50 -10.35
N ASP A 690 -15.11 -16.46 -9.49
CA ASP A 690 -14.88 -17.83 -9.92
C ASP A 690 -16.22 -18.54 -10.13
N VAL A 691 -16.36 -19.14 -11.30
CA VAL A 691 -17.55 -19.87 -11.73
C VAL A 691 -17.33 -21.35 -11.48
N THR A 692 -18.19 -21.94 -10.65
CA THR A 692 -18.17 -23.39 -10.41
C THR A 692 -19.40 -24.02 -11.01
N TYR A 693 -19.21 -24.94 -11.95
CA TYR A 693 -20.27 -25.75 -12.53
C TYR A 693 -20.44 -27.05 -11.72
N THR A 694 -21.69 -27.37 -11.39
CA THR A 694 -22.10 -28.63 -10.77
C THR A 694 -23.22 -29.27 -11.60
N PRO A 695 -23.50 -30.57 -11.43
CA PRO A 695 -24.63 -31.21 -12.11
C PRO A 695 -25.99 -30.53 -11.85
N SER A 696 -26.15 -29.88 -10.68
CA SER A 696 -27.37 -29.17 -10.29
C SER A 696 -27.41 -27.72 -10.80
N GLY A 697 -26.26 -27.17 -11.21
CA GLY A 697 -26.13 -25.81 -11.76
C GLY A 697 -24.79 -25.16 -11.45
N ALA A 698 -24.65 -23.91 -11.87
CA ALA A 698 -23.48 -23.08 -11.62
C ALA A 698 -23.71 -22.04 -10.50
N PHE A 699 -22.65 -21.64 -9.81
CA PHE A 699 -22.68 -20.55 -8.82
C PHE A 699 -21.36 -19.76 -8.83
N LEU A 700 -21.40 -18.55 -8.27
CA LEU A 700 -20.25 -17.65 -8.16
C LEU A 700 -19.58 -17.77 -6.79
N SER A 701 -18.27 -17.60 -6.77
CA SER A 701 -17.46 -17.58 -5.55
C SER A 701 -16.23 -16.67 -5.70
N ARG A 702 -15.52 -16.39 -4.61
CA ARG A 702 -14.24 -15.64 -4.60
C ARG A 702 -14.27 -14.31 -5.38
N LYS A 703 -15.29 -13.49 -5.12
CA LYS A 703 -15.39 -12.11 -5.60
C LYS A 703 -14.10 -11.35 -5.26
N ARG A 704 -13.48 -10.73 -6.27
CA ARG A 704 -12.28 -9.90 -6.13
C ARG A 704 -12.38 -8.67 -7.02
N ASN A 705 -12.02 -7.50 -6.48
CA ASN A 705 -11.84 -6.31 -7.30
C ASN A 705 -10.53 -6.49 -8.09
N ILE A 706 -10.58 -6.38 -9.42
CA ILE A 706 -9.39 -6.46 -10.26
C ILE A 706 -9.00 -5.09 -10.81
N TYR A 707 -9.96 -4.18 -10.98
CA TYR A 707 -9.70 -2.91 -11.63
C TYR A 707 -10.68 -1.85 -11.16
N GLN A 708 -10.18 -0.62 -10.98
CA GLN A 708 -11.01 0.57 -10.79
C GLN A 708 -10.73 1.49 -11.97
N SER A 709 -11.76 1.91 -12.69
CA SER A 709 -11.58 2.76 -13.87
C SER A 709 -10.88 4.07 -13.51
N LEU A 710 -9.97 4.52 -14.38
CA LEU A 710 -9.25 5.78 -14.19
C LEU A 710 -10.14 7.01 -14.41
N GLU A 711 -11.27 6.84 -15.09
CA GLU A 711 -12.27 7.84 -15.44
C GLU A 711 -13.59 7.17 -15.80
N GLY A 712 -14.70 7.90 -15.72
CA GLY A 712 -16.00 7.33 -16.08
C GLY A 712 -16.33 6.03 -15.33
N SER A 713 -17.21 5.25 -15.94
CA SER A 713 -17.68 3.96 -15.46
C SER A 713 -17.17 2.84 -16.39
N PRO A 714 -16.61 1.74 -15.87
CA PRO A 714 -16.25 0.62 -16.74
C PRO A 714 -17.53 -0.04 -17.27
N ASP A 715 -17.66 -0.10 -18.60
CA ASP A 715 -18.83 -0.67 -19.27
C ASP A 715 -18.45 -1.49 -20.51
N GLY A 716 -19.41 -2.18 -21.11
CA GLY A 716 -19.26 -2.80 -22.43
C GLY A 716 -18.15 -3.83 -22.51
N LEU A 717 -18.06 -4.70 -21.50
CA LEU A 717 -16.95 -5.66 -21.38
C LEU A 717 -16.89 -6.63 -22.57
N LYS A 718 -15.68 -6.84 -23.08
CA LYS A 718 -15.35 -7.89 -24.06
C LYS A 718 -14.04 -8.57 -23.68
N ILE A 719 -13.87 -9.81 -24.14
CA ILE A 719 -12.65 -10.60 -23.94
C ILE A 719 -12.03 -10.86 -25.31
N ALA A 720 -10.74 -10.61 -25.44
CA ALA A 720 -9.95 -10.97 -26.63
C ALA A 720 -9.64 -12.47 -26.67
N ALA A 721 -9.24 -12.97 -27.84
CA ALA A 721 -8.91 -14.39 -28.03
C ALA A 721 -7.80 -14.89 -27.10
N ASN A 722 -6.86 -14.01 -26.72
CA ASN A 722 -5.77 -14.31 -25.79
C ASN A 722 -6.09 -14.02 -24.31
N GLY A 723 -7.33 -13.65 -23.99
CA GLY A 723 -7.81 -13.45 -22.63
C GLY A 723 -7.66 -12.04 -22.06
N TYR A 724 -7.18 -11.06 -22.83
CA TYR A 724 -7.25 -9.65 -22.40
C TYR A 724 -8.71 -9.18 -22.31
N ILE A 725 -8.99 -8.35 -21.31
CA ILE A 725 -10.29 -7.72 -21.06
C ILE A 725 -10.26 -6.34 -21.73
N ILE A 726 -11.35 -6.00 -22.43
CA ILE A 726 -11.60 -4.68 -23.00
C ILE A 726 -12.80 -4.11 -22.28
N ALA A 727 -12.68 -2.88 -21.77
CA ALA A 727 -13.74 -2.16 -21.09
C ALA A 727 -13.87 -0.76 -21.68
N GLY A 728 -15.07 -0.38 -22.10
CA GLY A 728 -15.40 1.03 -22.32
C GLY A 728 -15.29 1.81 -21.01
N SER A 729 -14.89 3.08 -21.08
CA SER A 729 -14.87 3.98 -19.93
C SER A 729 -16.06 4.92 -20.03
N GLY A 730 -17.28 4.39 -19.96
CA GLY A 730 -18.55 5.09 -20.12
C GLY A 730 -18.56 6.49 -19.50
N LEU A 731 -19.15 7.45 -20.22
CA LEU A 731 -19.05 8.90 -19.96
C LEU A 731 -17.67 9.53 -20.17
N SER A 732 -16.69 8.75 -20.65
CA SER A 732 -15.35 9.20 -20.97
C SER A 732 -14.86 8.68 -22.31
N ASN A 733 -13.93 9.43 -22.89
CA ASN A 733 -13.49 9.24 -24.27
C ASN A 733 -12.41 8.17 -24.38
N SER A 734 -12.62 6.99 -23.79
CA SER A 734 -11.61 5.94 -23.82
C SER A 734 -12.15 4.52 -23.63
N ALA A 735 -11.33 3.55 -24.00
CA ALA A 735 -11.48 2.15 -23.63
C ALA A 735 -10.15 1.59 -23.12
N ASP A 736 -10.24 0.76 -22.08
CA ASP A 736 -9.10 0.18 -21.37
C ASP A 736 -8.91 -1.29 -21.72
N ILE A 737 -7.65 -1.69 -21.89
CA ILE A 737 -7.23 -3.07 -22.12
C ILE A 737 -6.50 -3.57 -20.89
N LEU A 738 -7.03 -4.61 -20.25
CA LEU A 738 -6.56 -5.15 -18.98
C LEU A 738 -6.17 -6.62 -19.15
N ASP A 739 -5.15 -7.08 -18.43
CA ASP A 739 -4.96 -8.53 -18.25
C ASP A 739 -5.99 -9.13 -17.28
N GLN A 740 -6.02 -10.46 -17.19
CA GLN A 740 -6.94 -11.20 -16.32
C GLN A 740 -6.84 -10.85 -14.82
N TYR A 741 -5.75 -10.20 -14.41
CA TYR A 741 -5.53 -9.75 -13.02
C TYR A 741 -5.87 -8.26 -12.83
N GLY A 742 -6.27 -7.56 -13.90
CA GLY A 742 -6.61 -6.15 -13.90
C GLY A 742 -5.43 -5.20 -14.12
N SER A 743 -4.27 -5.69 -14.56
CA SER A 743 -3.17 -4.80 -14.95
C SER A 743 -3.53 -4.07 -16.23
N LEU A 744 -3.54 -2.73 -16.20
CA LEU A 744 -3.80 -1.90 -17.37
C LEU A 744 -2.64 -1.99 -18.37
N ILE A 745 -2.89 -2.53 -19.55
CA ILE A 745 -1.88 -2.75 -20.59
C ILE A 745 -1.80 -1.53 -21.50
N ALA A 746 -2.94 -1.10 -22.01
CA ALA A 746 -3.08 0.03 -22.90
C ALA A 746 -4.47 0.64 -22.76
N ARG A 747 -4.59 1.88 -23.20
CA ARG A 747 -5.83 2.63 -23.33
C ARG A 747 -5.94 3.17 -24.74
N ILE A 748 -7.12 3.05 -25.33
CA ILE A 748 -7.50 3.69 -26.59
C ILE A 748 -8.20 4.99 -26.22
N GLN A 749 -7.74 6.12 -26.75
CA GLN A 749 -8.42 7.40 -26.58
C GLN A 749 -9.25 7.67 -27.84
N THR A 750 -10.46 8.16 -27.65
CA THR A 750 -11.41 8.49 -28.73
C THR A 750 -11.79 9.97 -28.66
N THR A 751 -12.61 10.42 -29.60
CA THR A 751 -13.15 11.79 -29.61
C THR A 751 -14.57 11.89 -29.04
N HIS A 752 -15.10 10.78 -28.52
CA HIS A 752 -16.46 10.67 -28.02
C HIS A 752 -16.51 9.62 -26.88
N PRO A 753 -17.47 9.72 -25.94
CA PRO A 753 -17.60 8.72 -24.89
C PRO A 753 -17.81 7.32 -25.47
N VAL A 754 -17.16 6.33 -24.87
CA VAL A 754 -17.26 4.92 -25.28
C VAL A 754 -18.02 4.15 -24.22
N GLU A 755 -19.20 3.65 -24.60
CA GLU A 755 -20.08 2.89 -23.72
C GLU A 755 -19.91 1.39 -23.96
N ASN A 756 -19.79 0.98 -25.23
CA ASN A 756 -19.70 -0.45 -25.56
C ASN A 756 -18.78 -0.75 -26.73
N THR A 757 -18.38 -2.03 -26.85
CA THR A 757 -17.36 -2.46 -27.81
C THR A 757 -17.69 -3.78 -28.49
N ALA A 758 -17.25 -3.94 -29.74
CA ALA A 758 -17.40 -5.18 -30.49
C ALA A 758 -16.20 -5.47 -31.38
N PHE A 759 -15.72 -6.70 -31.35
CA PHE A 759 -14.76 -7.20 -32.34
C PHE A 759 -15.47 -7.52 -33.66
N GLY A 760 -14.81 -7.24 -34.77
CA GLY A 760 -15.29 -7.58 -36.10
C GLY A 760 -14.18 -7.62 -37.14
N GLY A 761 -14.60 -7.67 -38.40
CA GLY A 761 -13.72 -7.98 -39.53
C GLY A 761 -13.48 -9.50 -39.68
N PRO A 762 -12.97 -9.93 -40.84
CA PRO A 762 -12.82 -11.35 -41.16
C PRO A 762 -11.81 -12.10 -40.28
N ASP A 763 -10.88 -11.39 -39.65
CA ASP A 763 -9.86 -11.92 -38.75
C ASP A 763 -10.10 -11.53 -37.28
N PHE A 764 -11.25 -10.90 -37.00
CA PHE A 764 -11.62 -10.35 -35.69
C PHE A 764 -10.62 -9.35 -35.08
N LYS A 765 -9.73 -8.76 -35.90
CA LYS A 765 -8.74 -7.76 -35.46
C LYS A 765 -9.19 -6.32 -35.66
N THR A 766 -10.45 -6.11 -35.99
CA THR A 766 -11.08 -4.79 -35.96
C THR A 766 -11.88 -4.63 -34.68
N LEU A 767 -11.69 -3.55 -33.94
CA LEU A 767 -12.51 -3.21 -32.79
C LEU A 767 -13.38 -1.98 -33.13
N TYR A 768 -14.67 -2.10 -32.89
CA TYR A 768 -15.62 -0.99 -32.96
C TYR A 768 -15.94 -0.53 -31.53
N LEU A 769 -15.81 0.77 -31.29
CA LEU A 769 -16.06 1.44 -30.01
C LEU A 769 -17.28 2.33 -30.23
N SER A 770 -18.44 1.95 -29.70
CA SER A 770 -19.68 2.72 -29.80
C SER A 770 -19.92 3.51 -28.51
N GLY A 771 -20.56 4.66 -28.65
CA GLY A 771 -21.07 5.39 -27.50
C GLY A 771 -21.76 6.67 -27.94
N ILE A 772 -21.62 7.72 -27.14
CA ILE A 772 -22.32 8.98 -27.34
C ILE A 772 -21.83 9.68 -28.61
N GLY A 773 -22.70 9.83 -29.62
CA GLY A 773 -22.41 10.67 -30.79
C GLY A 773 -21.29 10.16 -31.72
N GLY A 774 -20.90 8.89 -31.62
CA GLY A 774 -19.88 8.35 -32.51
C GLY A 774 -19.63 6.84 -32.41
N ILE A 775 -19.08 6.31 -33.50
CA ILE A 775 -18.44 4.99 -33.53
C ILE A 775 -17.00 5.17 -34.00
N THR A 776 -16.03 4.71 -33.20
CA THR A 776 -14.61 4.69 -33.56
C THR A 776 -14.22 3.28 -33.99
N LYS A 777 -13.43 3.18 -35.06
CA LYS A 777 -12.88 1.90 -35.56
C LYS A 777 -11.38 1.83 -35.29
N VAL A 778 -10.91 0.71 -34.75
CA VAL A 778 -9.49 0.42 -34.50
C VAL A 778 -9.07 -0.84 -35.25
N GLU A 779 -7.97 -0.76 -35.99
CA GLU A 779 -7.30 -1.92 -36.61
C GLU A 779 -5.97 -2.14 -35.88
N TRP A 780 -5.78 -3.33 -35.33
CA TRP A 780 -4.61 -3.66 -34.48
C TRP A 780 -4.28 -5.16 -34.53
N ASN A 781 -3.38 -5.63 -33.67
CA ASN A 781 -2.95 -7.04 -33.67
C ASN A 781 -3.70 -7.91 -32.62
N LEU A 782 -4.60 -7.34 -31.83
CA LEU A 782 -5.41 -8.05 -30.86
C LEU A 782 -6.71 -8.56 -31.48
N ALA A 783 -6.82 -9.87 -31.65
CA ALA A 783 -8.02 -10.50 -32.20
C ALA A 783 -9.08 -10.74 -31.12
N GLY A 784 -10.34 -10.55 -31.48
CA GLY A 784 -11.48 -11.08 -30.76
C GLY A 784 -11.61 -12.60 -30.90
N PRO A 785 -12.36 -13.25 -30.01
CA PRO A 785 -12.67 -14.66 -30.11
C PRO A 785 -13.58 -14.93 -31.31
N ASP A 786 -13.45 -16.11 -31.90
CA ASP A 786 -14.45 -16.64 -32.82
C ASP A 786 -15.76 -16.88 -32.04
N PRO A 787 -16.90 -16.28 -32.44
CA PRO A 787 -18.18 -16.51 -31.76
C PRO A 787 -18.64 -17.98 -31.74
N ASP A 788 -18.24 -18.77 -32.74
CA ASP A 788 -18.58 -20.20 -32.80
C ASP A 788 -17.63 -21.06 -31.95
N ASP A 789 -16.45 -20.55 -31.57
CA ASP A 789 -15.44 -21.18 -30.72
C ASP A 789 -15.01 -20.24 -29.56
N TYR A 790 -16.01 -19.78 -28.80
CA TYR A 790 -15.79 -18.83 -27.71
C TYR A 790 -15.04 -19.45 -26.50
N TYR A 791 -15.23 -20.73 -26.22
CA TYR A 791 -14.66 -21.39 -25.05
C TYR A 791 -13.52 -22.34 -25.44
N GLN A 792 -12.31 -22.11 -24.91
CA GLN A 792 -11.11 -22.90 -25.22
C GLN A 792 -10.44 -23.47 -23.97
#